data_AF-A0A9P8UVW1-F1
#
_entry.id   AF-A0A9P8UVW1-F1
#
_cell.length_a   1.000
_cell.length_b   1.000
_cell.length_c   1.000
_cell.angle_alpha   90.00
_cell.angle_beta   90.00
_cell.angle_gamma   90.00
#
_symmetry.space_group_name_H-M   'P 1'
#
loop_
_entity.id
_entity.type
_entity.pdbx_description
1 polymer ?
#
loop_
_entity_poly.entity_id
_entity_poly.type
_entity_poly.pdbx_seq_one_letter_code
_entity_poly.pdbx_strand_id
1 'polypeptide(L)'
;MRFSISQLYDTLPGFFVEFALLLTVALSWQYVRREVKRTKARRLGCLPVKTLPQRLPDFGLTNIIRVMKAFKSGKLLELTESRFQSARASTVAVTTLGRTTIWTMDPKNVQSILAFDFKAWSIGSRRKGAFKTLLGKGIFTSDGDDWKHSRELLRPSFLRRRITSFHVFEHHIGAFLKCIPSDGKTIVDLHGLFMHLTMDISTEFLFGKSTSRLSQQDDEKTALFAAAFERAQEAAGAATRNGPIGKILGLGGTSKDVALVHDFVDSIIADRLLAEKDSGLTSSSDYIFLDELIEKFSDPVKVRSELLQILLAGRDTTAAMLTNFWWCISRHPEANSRLRQEIEQLQGTQPTFEQVKELRYLLAAINESLRLYPVVPVNLREAVEDTVLPVGGGEDGQAPVFVPKGQAVMWNLWTMHRREDVYGSDAADYKPERWLAGERSPLRPGFAFLPFNGGPRICLGQQFALTEASYIIVRMIQEFAIIQGVYDGPWREKITLTTVNATGLPYLSDIPPFPIDRIKNVIPLVKIPLKDIDDAATKRQICVASRTHGFFQLDLRGCEDGEKLLSNAEQLFSFSKKAFVEVPCEEKEASSFFKIRSIHGWKKAGFVDSKDVHKRKDRSEMFHVGKDDAIRIVERDEKPMVAYPHLLTDNVRMFYDLIVRSHETGSRLLSIVARDLGIDADDLLARHDIHRNSTDQARLTFTPALEKRPEHESHEEKDLQISLHEHTDFGTLTLLWNQAGGLQIQDKSGQWCYVEPLEGCCICNMGDSMVALTGGKVSSGNHRVVAAPGEQGLVDRYSIVYFMRPNDVGVVEDLSPDADPNGKKVTGKDWVLNKGKAVTKDYGVKKP
;
A
#
# COMPACT_ATOMS: atom_id res chain seq x y z
N MET A 1 -8.01 -55.11 42.26
CA MET A 1 -6.92 -54.33 42.89
C MET A 1 -7.43 -52.92 43.16
N ARG A 2 -7.59 -52.56 44.44
CA ARG A 2 -7.92 -51.19 44.87
C ARG A 2 -6.60 -50.44 45.03
N PHE A 3 -6.26 -49.56 44.09
CA PHE A 3 -5.14 -48.65 44.28
C PHE A 3 -5.61 -47.48 45.15
N SER A 4 -4.94 -47.30 46.29
CA SER A 4 -5.13 -46.15 47.19
C SER A 4 -4.56 -44.89 46.52
N ILE A 5 -5.30 -43.78 46.59
CA ILE A 5 -4.84 -42.45 46.12
C ILE A 5 -3.49 -42.05 46.76
N SER A 6 -3.16 -42.61 47.94
CA SER A 6 -1.88 -42.37 48.61
C SER A 6 -0.67 -42.92 47.83
N GLN A 7 -0.81 -43.98 47.04
CA GLN A 7 0.32 -44.60 46.31
C GLN A 7 0.70 -43.87 45.02
N LEU A 8 -0.19 -43.01 44.49
CA LEU A 8 0.11 -42.17 43.33
C LEU A 8 0.96 -40.94 43.69
N TYR A 9 0.94 -40.52 44.95
CA TYR A 9 1.68 -39.34 45.43
C TYR A 9 3.19 -39.60 45.57
N ASP A 10 3.59 -40.84 45.84
CA ASP A 10 5.01 -41.20 46.07
C ASP A 10 5.79 -41.47 44.77
N THR A 11 5.12 -41.52 43.61
CA THR A 11 5.73 -41.92 42.32
C THR A 11 5.69 -40.87 41.22
N LEU A 12 4.96 -39.77 41.41
CA LEU A 12 4.93 -38.64 40.47
C LEU A 12 5.36 -37.37 41.21
N PRO A 13 6.29 -36.54 40.65
CA PRO A 13 6.68 -35.28 41.25
C PRO A 13 5.43 -34.44 41.58
N GLY A 14 5.30 -33.89 42.79
CA GLY A 14 4.09 -33.19 43.26
C GLY A 14 3.51 -32.15 42.28
N PHE A 15 4.36 -31.56 41.44
CA PHE A 15 3.97 -30.70 40.32
C PHE A 15 2.98 -31.35 39.33
N PHE A 16 3.11 -32.63 39.01
CA PHE A 16 2.19 -33.34 38.11
C PHE A 16 0.82 -33.56 38.73
N VAL A 17 0.75 -33.79 40.05
CA VAL A 17 -0.51 -33.96 40.77
C VAL A 17 -1.24 -32.62 40.87
N GLU A 18 -0.52 -31.54 41.20
CA GLU A 18 -1.08 -30.18 41.19
C GLU A 18 -1.55 -29.75 39.80
N PHE A 19 -0.75 -30.00 38.76
CA PHE A 19 -1.12 -29.70 37.38
C PHE A 19 -2.35 -30.50 36.94
N ALA A 20 -2.41 -31.80 37.25
CA ALA A 20 -3.56 -32.65 36.93
C ALA A 20 -4.83 -32.19 37.68
N LEU A 21 -4.71 -31.77 38.94
CA LEU A 21 -5.82 -31.22 39.71
C LEU A 21 -6.32 -29.91 39.11
N LEU A 22 -5.41 -28.98 38.80
CA LEU A 22 -5.74 -27.70 38.16
C LEU A 22 -6.40 -27.90 36.79
N LEU A 23 -5.88 -28.84 35.98
CA LEU A 23 -6.45 -29.20 34.69
C LEU A 23 -7.84 -29.81 34.86
N THR A 24 -8.05 -30.71 35.83
CA THR A 24 -9.35 -31.34 36.09
C THR A 24 -10.38 -30.32 36.57
N VAL A 25 -9.99 -29.40 37.46
CA VAL A 25 -10.85 -28.28 37.89
C VAL A 25 -11.20 -27.38 36.71
N ALA A 26 -10.22 -27.03 35.86
CA ALA A 26 -10.45 -26.20 34.68
C ALA A 26 -11.39 -26.87 33.67
N LEU A 27 -11.21 -28.16 33.39
CA LEU A 27 -12.05 -28.94 32.48
C LEU A 27 -13.47 -29.12 33.05
N SER A 28 -13.60 -29.42 34.34
CA SER A 28 -14.90 -29.55 35.02
C SER A 28 -15.65 -28.23 35.01
N TRP A 29 -14.97 -27.12 35.29
CA TRP A 29 -15.55 -25.78 35.22
C TRP A 29 -15.98 -25.40 33.81
N GLN A 30 -15.19 -25.75 32.78
CA GLN A 30 -15.59 -25.57 31.38
C GLN A 30 -16.82 -26.42 31.02
N TYR A 31 -16.88 -27.67 31.49
CA TYR A 31 -18.02 -28.56 31.28
C TYR A 31 -19.30 -27.99 31.90
N VAL A 32 -19.26 -27.61 33.19
CA VAL A 32 -20.38 -26.98 33.89
C VAL A 32 -20.84 -25.71 33.16
N ARG A 33 -19.90 -24.85 32.75
CA ARG A 33 -20.23 -23.65 31.96
C ARG A 33 -20.92 -23.98 30.63
N ARG A 34 -20.50 -25.03 29.93
CA ARG A 34 -21.14 -25.49 28.69
C ARG A 34 -22.54 -26.01 28.94
N GLU A 35 -22.76 -26.80 29.99
CA GLU A 35 -24.08 -27.34 30.32
C GLU A 35 -25.07 -26.27 30.80
N VAL A 36 -24.61 -25.29 31.57
CA VAL A 36 -25.42 -24.11 31.93
C VAL A 36 -25.85 -23.36 30.67
N LYS A 37 -24.94 -23.13 29.72
CA LYS A 37 -25.27 -22.49 28.43
C LYS A 37 -26.28 -23.32 27.61
N ARG A 38 -26.08 -24.63 27.51
CA ARG A 38 -27.00 -25.55 26.81
C ARG A 38 -28.40 -25.54 27.43
N THR A 39 -28.47 -25.53 28.76
CA THR A 39 -29.75 -25.48 29.49
C THR A 39 -30.48 -24.17 29.23
N LYS A 40 -29.78 -23.03 29.26
CA LYS A 40 -30.34 -21.72 28.90
C LYS A 40 -30.82 -21.69 27.45
N ALA A 41 -30.00 -22.19 26.52
CA ALA A 41 -30.36 -22.27 25.11
C ALA A 41 -31.64 -23.09 24.88
N ARG A 42 -31.75 -24.27 25.50
CA ARG A 42 -32.95 -25.13 25.41
C ARG A 42 -34.21 -24.44 25.94
N ARG A 43 -34.10 -23.70 27.07
CA ARG A 43 -35.23 -22.94 27.64
C ARG A 43 -35.73 -21.84 26.71
N LEU A 44 -34.84 -21.26 25.91
CA LEU A 44 -35.15 -20.21 24.94
C LEU A 44 -35.49 -20.77 23.54
N GLY A 45 -35.70 -22.09 23.40
CA GLY A 45 -35.96 -22.72 22.11
C GLY A 45 -34.81 -22.59 21.10
N CYS A 46 -33.60 -22.25 21.57
CA CYS A 46 -32.46 -22.00 20.70
C CYS A 46 -31.79 -23.30 20.27
N LEU A 47 -31.44 -23.37 18.99
CA LEU A 47 -30.69 -24.48 18.40
C LEU A 47 -29.25 -24.05 18.08
N PRO A 48 -28.30 -25.00 18.00
CA PRO A 48 -26.92 -24.68 17.68
C PRO A 48 -26.80 -24.15 16.25
N VAL A 49 -25.90 -23.18 16.07
CA VAL A 49 -25.46 -22.68 14.76
C VAL A 49 -24.51 -23.67 14.10
N LYS A 50 -24.53 -23.77 12.76
CA LYS A 50 -23.57 -24.59 12.01
C LYS A 50 -22.15 -24.09 12.23
N THR A 51 -21.22 -24.98 12.53
CA THR A 51 -19.80 -24.67 12.71
C THR A 51 -19.00 -25.10 11.50
N LEU A 52 -18.03 -24.29 11.10
CA LEU A 52 -17.11 -24.69 10.02
C LEU A 52 -16.30 -25.94 10.43
N PRO A 53 -16.04 -26.87 9.50
CA PRO A 53 -15.15 -28.01 9.77
C PRO A 53 -13.76 -27.52 10.15
N GLN A 54 -13.27 -27.92 11.33
CA GLN A 54 -11.91 -27.66 11.79
C GLN A 54 -11.21 -28.99 12.04
N ARG A 55 -9.91 -29.07 11.70
CA ARG A 55 -9.10 -30.25 12.03
C ARG A 55 -8.84 -30.22 13.53
N LEU A 56 -9.61 -30.99 14.31
CA LEU A 56 -9.30 -31.17 15.72
C LEU A 56 -7.93 -31.87 15.85
N PRO A 57 -7.04 -31.44 16.76
CA PRO A 57 -7.24 -30.50 17.86
C PRO A 57 -6.60 -29.11 17.63
N ASP A 58 -6.71 -28.52 16.44
CA ASP A 58 -5.92 -27.33 16.08
C ASP A 58 -6.32 -26.00 16.77
N PHE A 59 -7.31 -25.98 17.67
CA PHE A 59 -7.83 -24.77 18.34
C PHE A 59 -8.19 -23.60 17.40
N GLY A 60 -8.40 -23.87 16.10
CA GLY A 60 -8.63 -22.86 15.08
C GLY A 60 -7.36 -22.22 14.50
N LEU A 61 -6.17 -22.78 14.74
CA LEU A 61 -4.90 -22.30 14.17
C LEU A 61 -4.89 -22.38 12.64
N THR A 62 -5.47 -23.43 12.04
CA THR A 62 -5.60 -23.52 10.57
C THR A 62 -6.41 -22.35 10.01
N ASN A 63 -7.44 -21.89 10.73
CA ASN A 63 -8.21 -20.73 10.30
C ASN A 63 -7.36 -19.43 10.33
N ILE A 64 -6.43 -19.29 11.27
CA ILE A 64 -5.49 -18.15 11.30
C ILE A 64 -4.60 -18.17 10.06
N ILE A 65 -4.00 -19.32 9.73
CA ILE A 65 -3.14 -19.47 8.55
C ILE A 65 -3.92 -19.13 7.27
N ARG A 66 -5.16 -19.62 7.15
CA ARG A 66 -6.05 -19.30 6.01
C ARG A 66 -6.36 -17.82 5.93
N VAL A 67 -6.71 -17.18 7.06
CA VAL A 67 -6.98 -15.74 7.13
C VAL A 67 -5.74 -14.93 6.76
N MET A 68 -4.56 -15.28 7.28
CA MET A 68 -3.30 -14.59 6.95
C MET A 68 -2.96 -14.73 5.46
N LYS A 69 -3.10 -15.93 4.88
CA LYS A 69 -2.86 -16.17 3.44
C LYS A 69 -3.85 -15.39 2.58
N ALA A 70 -5.13 -15.39 2.94
CA ALA A 70 -6.17 -14.66 2.23
C ALA A 70 -5.96 -13.15 2.32
N PHE A 71 -5.60 -12.62 3.49
CA PHE A 71 -5.28 -11.21 3.66
C PHE A 71 -4.08 -10.78 2.81
N LYS A 72 -2.97 -11.55 2.84
CA LYS A 72 -1.78 -11.28 2.01
C LYS A 72 -2.04 -11.35 0.50
N SER A 73 -3.05 -12.10 0.06
CA SER A 73 -3.40 -12.25 -1.36
C SER A 73 -4.58 -11.39 -1.80
N GLY A 74 -5.10 -10.52 -0.92
CA GLY A 74 -6.25 -9.66 -1.23
C GLY A 74 -7.55 -10.45 -1.50
N LYS A 75 -7.79 -11.52 -0.74
CA LYS A 75 -8.92 -12.47 -0.89
C LYS A 75 -9.61 -12.82 0.44
N LEU A 76 -9.45 -12.00 1.48
CA LEU A 76 -10.10 -12.25 2.76
C LEU A 76 -11.63 -12.12 2.66
N LEU A 77 -12.20 -11.26 1.81
CA LEU A 77 -13.65 -11.20 1.60
C LEU A 77 -14.18 -12.46 0.90
N GLU A 78 -13.51 -12.92 -0.17
CA GLU A 78 -13.80 -14.21 -0.82
C GLU A 78 -13.74 -15.36 0.19
N LEU A 79 -12.72 -15.39 1.05
CA LEU A 79 -12.61 -16.38 2.12
C LEU A 79 -13.81 -16.29 3.07
N THR A 80 -14.22 -15.09 3.49
CA THR A 80 -15.36 -14.95 4.41
C THR A 80 -16.68 -15.37 3.79
N GLU A 81 -16.89 -15.10 2.50
CA GLU A 81 -18.04 -15.54 1.72
C GLU A 81 -18.09 -17.07 1.59
N SER A 82 -16.95 -17.69 1.29
CA SER A 82 -16.85 -19.16 1.16
C SER A 82 -17.26 -19.92 2.43
N ARG A 83 -17.20 -19.26 3.61
CA ARG A 83 -17.64 -19.86 4.88
C ARG A 83 -19.14 -20.14 4.89
N PHE A 84 -19.94 -19.18 4.42
CA PHE A 84 -21.40 -19.33 4.35
C PHE A 84 -21.81 -20.35 3.29
N GLN A 85 -21.15 -20.30 2.13
CA GLN A 85 -21.37 -21.25 1.03
C GLN A 85 -21.04 -22.69 1.43
N SER A 86 -19.87 -22.91 2.04
CA SER A 86 -19.42 -24.24 2.47
C SER A 86 -20.32 -24.83 3.57
N ALA A 87 -20.82 -23.99 4.48
CA ALA A 87 -21.73 -24.42 5.54
C ALA A 87 -23.19 -24.56 5.06
N ARG A 88 -23.53 -24.03 3.89
CA ARG A 88 -24.90 -23.87 3.39
C ARG A 88 -25.81 -23.28 4.48
N ALA A 89 -25.41 -22.13 5.01
CA ALA A 89 -26.14 -21.42 6.05
C ALA A 89 -25.89 -19.90 6.01
N SER A 90 -26.91 -19.12 6.37
CA SER A 90 -26.80 -17.66 6.52
C SER A 90 -26.10 -17.23 7.82
N THR A 91 -25.94 -18.16 8.78
CA THR A 91 -25.27 -17.90 10.05
C THR A 91 -24.38 -19.08 10.41
N VAL A 92 -23.12 -18.80 10.76
CA VAL A 92 -22.08 -19.81 11.04
C VAL A 92 -21.25 -19.44 12.25
N ALA A 93 -20.73 -20.43 12.97
CA ALA A 93 -19.74 -20.23 14.02
C ALA A 93 -18.33 -20.58 13.54
N VAL A 94 -17.37 -19.71 13.86
CA VAL A 94 -15.95 -19.89 13.56
C VAL A 94 -15.15 -19.80 14.84
N THR A 95 -14.30 -20.78 15.11
CA THR A 95 -13.41 -20.78 16.27
C THR A 95 -12.00 -20.38 15.87
N THR A 96 -11.41 -19.44 16.62
CA THR A 96 -10.03 -18.98 16.44
C THR A 96 -9.40 -18.84 17.81
N LEU A 97 -8.29 -19.55 18.06
CA LEU A 97 -7.58 -19.59 19.35
C LEU A 97 -8.52 -19.92 20.53
N GLY A 98 -9.36 -20.94 20.34
CA GLY A 98 -10.34 -21.37 21.34
C GLY A 98 -11.50 -20.40 21.59
N ARG A 99 -11.58 -19.26 20.88
CA ARG A 99 -12.73 -18.34 20.95
C ARG A 99 -13.62 -18.52 19.73
N THR A 100 -14.88 -18.84 19.97
CA THR A 100 -15.91 -18.89 18.93
C THR A 100 -16.42 -17.49 18.64
N THR A 101 -16.64 -17.16 17.37
CA THR A 101 -17.32 -15.94 16.91
C THR A 101 -18.46 -16.36 15.99
N ILE A 102 -19.62 -15.74 16.13
CA ILE A 102 -20.77 -16.01 15.28
C ILE A 102 -20.73 -15.02 14.10
N TRP A 103 -20.89 -15.51 12.89
CA TRP A 103 -20.93 -14.73 11.66
C TRP A 103 -22.30 -14.88 11.02
N THR A 104 -22.90 -13.80 10.55
CA THR A 104 -24.21 -13.83 9.88
C THR A 104 -24.23 -12.95 8.62
N MET A 105 -24.99 -13.37 7.63
CA MET A 105 -25.39 -12.57 6.46
C MET A 105 -26.92 -12.42 6.40
N ASP A 106 -27.61 -12.69 7.52
CA ASP A 106 -29.07 -12.65 7.60
C ASP A 106 -29.59 -11.28 8.05
N PRO A 107 -30.38 -10.57 7.22
CA PRO A 107 -30.92 -9.26 7.56
C PRO A 107 -31.72 -9.24 8.86
N LYS A 108 -32.42 -10.33 9.20
CA LYS A 108 -33.22 -10.41 10.43
C LYS A 108 -32.33 -10.33 11.66
N ASN A 109 -31.20 -11.03 11.64
CA ASN A 109 -30.21 -10.97 12.71
C ASN A 109 -29.61 -9.57 12.83
N VAL A 110 -29.27 -8.95 11.69
CA VAL A 110 -28.70 -7.60 11.68
C VAL A 110 -29.71 -6.56 12.20
N GLN A 111 -30.99 -6.69 11.84
CA GLN A 111 -32.07 -5.84 12.36
C GLN A 111 -32.27 -6.00 13.87
N SER A 112 -32.25 -7.24 14.39
CA SER A 112 -32.31 -7.49 15.84
C SER A 112 -31.15 -6.78 16.56
N ILE A 113 -29.92 -6.98 16.07
CA ILE A 113 -28.71 -6.42 16.70
C ILE A 113 -28.71 -4.89 16.67
N LEU A 114 -29.04 -4.30 15.52
CA LEU A 114 -28.89 -2.87 15.31
C LEU A 114 -30.10 -2.06 15.76
N ALA A 115 -31.31 -2.62 15.76
CA ALA A 115 -32.54 -1.89 16.04
C ALA A 115 -33.31 -2.44 17.24
N PHE A 116 -33.83 -3.68 17.17
CA PHE A 116 -34.79 -4.18 18.16
C PHE A 116 -34.15 -4.40 19.54
N ASP A 117 -33.01 -5.08 19.59
CA ASP A 117 -32.32 -5.44 20.83
C ASP A 117 -31.10 -4.55 21.09
N PHE A 118 -31.09 -3.33 20.55
CA PHE A 118 -29.91 -2.44 20.53
C PHE A 118 -29.15 -2.35 21.87
N LYS A 119 -29.86 -2.31 23.00
CA LYS A 119 -29.27 -2.19 24.34
C LYS A 119 -28.50 -3.45 24.78
N ALA A 120 -28.79 -4.61 24.21
CA ALA A 120 -28.10 -5.87 24.48
C ALA A 120 -26.73 -5.97 23.78
N TRP A 121 -26.35 -4.97 22.98
CA TRP A 121 -25.15 -5.01 22.13
C TRP A 121 -24.21 -3.82 22.36
N SER A 122 -22.92 -4.11 22.49
CA SER A 122 -21.82 -3.15 22.58
C SER A 122 -20.98 -3.17 21.31
N ILE A 123 -20.29 -2.07 20.99
CA ILE A 123 -19.24 -2.03 19.95
C ILE A 123 -18.03 -2.92 20.26
N GLY A 124 -17.96 -3.49 21.47
CA GLY A 124 -16.99 -4.50 21.86
C GLY A 124 -15.71 -3.94 22.47
N SER A 125 -15.14 -4.69 23.40
CA SER A 125 -13.93 -4.30 24.15
C SER A 125 -12.71 -4.08 23.27
N ARG A 126 -12.56 -4.88 22.21
CA ARG A 126 -11.42 -4.81 21.26
C ARG A 126 -11.34 -3.46 20.55
N ARG A 127 -12.45 -3.04 19.93
CA ARG A 127 -12.52 -1.76 19.20
C ARG A 127 -12.31 -0.58 20.15
N LYS A 128 -12.98 -0.59 21.31
CA LYS A 128 -12.82 0.45 22.33
C LYS A 128 -11.36 0.59 22.75
N GLY A 129 -10.71 -0.51 23.10
CA GLY A 129 -9.30 -0.50 23.51
C GLY A 129 -8.33 -0.08 22.42
N ALA A 130 -8.59 -0.44 21.15
CA ALA A 130 -7.70 -0.12 20.04
C ALA A 130 -7.74 1.35 19.61
N PHE A 131 -8.93 1.97 19.60
CA PHE A 131 -9.10 3.35 19.12
C PHE A 131 -9.04 4.40 20.24
N LYS A 132 -9.22 4.02 21.51
CA LYS A 132 -9.26 4.98 22.63
C LYS A 132 -8.00 5.83 22.75
N THR A 133 -6.82 5.28 22.47
CA THR A 133 -5.55 6.04 22.60
C THR A 133 -5.47 7.16 21.56
N LEU A 134 -5.88 6.89 20.32
CA LEU A 134 -5.86 7.88 19.24
C LEU A 134 -7.03 8.86 19.35
N LEU A 135 -8.26 8.35 19.51
CA LEU A 135 -9.48 9.15 19.38
C LEU A 135 -10.06 9.66 20.70
N GLY A 136 -9.56 9.18 21.83
CA GLY A 136 -10.18 9.46 23.13
C GLY A 136 -11.56 8.82 23.29
N LYS A 137 -12.41 9.45 24.12
CA LYS A 137 -13.77 9.00 24.42
C LYS A 137 -14.78 9.80 23.59
N GLY A 138 -15.62 9.11 22.81
CA GLY A 138 -16.83 9.70 22.24
C GLY A 138 -17.58 8.76 21.30
N ILE A 139 -18.13 9.26 20.19
CA ILE A 139 -19.13 8.55 19.38
C ILE A 139 -18.67 7.19 18.79
N PHE A 140 -17.38 7.01 18.48
CA PHE A 140 -16.79 5.77 17.95
C PHE A 140 -16.28 4.81 19.02
N THR A 141 -15.99 5.30 20.24
CA THR A 141 -15.29 4.55 21.31
C THR A 141 -16.12 4.34 22.57
N SER A 142 -17.37 4.82 22.60
CA SER A 142 -18.28 4.72 23.75
C SER A 142 -19.53 3.91 23.46
N ASP A 143 -20.23 3.47 24.51
CA ASP A 143 -21.55 2.82 24.49
C ASP A 143 -22.48 3.50 25.50
N GLY A 144 -23.78 3.14 25.49
CA GLY A 144 -24.74 3.62 26.49
C GLY A 144 -24.92 5.13 26.48
N ASP A 145 -25.04 5.71 27.67
CA ASP A 145 -25.32 7.14 27.85
C ASP A 145 -24.19 8.04 27.33
N ASP A 146 -22.93 7.61 27.46
CA ASP A 146 -21.78 8.34 26.92
C ASP A 146 -21.87 8.49 25.40
N TRP A 147 -22.19 7.41 24.69
CA TRP A 147 -22.39 7.45 23.25
C TRP A 147 -23.60 8.29 22.87
N LYS A 148 -24.71 8.15 23.61
CA LYS A 148 -25.93 8.91 23.36
C LYS A 148 -25.67 10.41 23.49
N HIS A 149 -24.96 10.81 24.55
CA HIS A 149 -24.56 12.20 24.80
C HIS A 149 -23.69 12.75 23.66
N SER A 150 -22.61 12.06 23.28
CA SER A 150 -21.79 12.48 22.11
C SER A 150 -22.63 12.60 20.84
N ARG A 151 -23.52 11.63 20.57
CA ARG A 151 -24.37 11.66 19.37
C ARG A 151 -25.37 12.82 19.36
N GLU A 152 -26.05 13.07 20.47
CA GLU A 152 -27.00 14.18 20.61
C GLU A 152 -26.31 15.52 20.42
N LEU A 153 -25.06 15.63 20.90
CA LEU A 153 -24.26 16.83 20.79
C LEU A 153 -23.78 17.11 19.37
N LEU A 154 -23.38 16.07 18.63
CA LEU A 154 -22.88 16.18 17.26
C LEU A 154 -23.99 16.34 16.22
N ARG A 155 -25.21 15.85 16.51
CA ARG A 155 -26.32 15.83 15.54
C ARG A 155 -26.67 17.19 14.92
N PRO A 156 -26.71 18.32 15.67
CA PRO A 156 -27.03 19.63 15.10
C PRO A 156 -26.07 20.09 14.00
N SER A 157 -24.79 19.72 14.12
CA SER A 157 -23.74 20.10 13.18
C SER A 157 -23.90 19.45 11.81
N PHE A 158 -24.61 18.33 11.73
CA PHE A 158 -24.94 17.60 10.49
C PHE A 158 -26.37 17.90 9.98
N LEU A 159 -26.96 19.04 10.37
CA LEU A 159 -28.25 19.50 9.82
C LEU A 159 -28.08 20.18 8.46
N ARG A 160 -29.12 20.07 7.62
CA ARG A 160 -29.13 20.41 6.18
C ARG A 160 -28.47 21.75 5.82
N ARG A 161 -28.70 22.83 6.58
CA ARG A 161 -28.20 24.19 6.29
C ARG A 161 -26.67 24.30 6.29
N ARG A 162 -25.96 23.36 6.92
CA ARG A 162 -24.49 23.33 7.00
C ARG A 162 -23.85 22.39 5.96
N ILE A 163 -24.63 21.43 5.47
CA ILE A 163 -24.21 20.45 4.44
C ILE A 163 -24.34 21.05 3.02
N THR A 164 -25.14 22.11 2.85
CA THR A 164 -25.44 22.74 1.56
C THR A 164 -24.38 23.74 1.07
N SER A 165 -23.34 24.04 1.85
CA SER A 165 -22.34 25.06 1.52
C SER A 165 -21.24 24.51 0.59
N PHE A 166 -21.58 24.28 -0.68
CA PHE A 166 -20.63 23.82 -1.70
C PHE A 166 -19.42 24.74 -1.91
N HIS A 167 -19.51 26.00 -1.51
CA HIS A 167 -18.39 26.94 -1.55
C HIS A 167 -17.15 26.41 -0.83
N VAL A 168 -17.31 25.73 0.31
CA VAL A 168 -16.19 25.17 1.10
C VAL A 168 -15.52 23.99 0.39
N PHE A 169 -16.26 23.27 -0.47
CA PHE A 169 -15.69 22.17 -1.23
C PHE A 169 -15.05 22.64 -2.54
N GLU A 170 -15.51 23.77 -3.08
CA GLU A 170 -15.21 24.14 -4.45
C GLU A 170 -13.74 24.43 -4.69
N HIS A 171 -13.06 25.18 -3.82
CA HIS A 171 -11.65 25.45 -4.01
C HIS A 171 -10.79 24.20 -3.85
N HIS A 172 -11.15 23.30 -2.93
CA HIS A 172 -10.47 22.01 -2.76
C HIS A 172 -10.67 21.10 -3.96
N ILE A 173 -11.88 21.05 -4.51
CA ILE A 173 -12.18 20.28 -5.72
C ILE A 173 -11.47 20.88 -6.92
N GLY A 174 -11.43 22.21 -7.05
CA GLY A 174 -10.64 22.89 -8.07
C GLY A 174 -9.15 22.58 -7.96
N ALA A 175 -8.60 22.52 -6.75
CA ALA A 175 -7.21 22.09 -6.52
C ALA A 175 -7.00 20.62 -6.91
N PHE A 176 -7.92 19.73 -6.52
CA PHE A 176 -7.91 18.32 -6.88
C PHE A 176 -7.95 18.08 -8.39
N LEU A 177 -8.85 18.77 -9.11
CA LEU A 177 -8.96 18.65 -10.56
C LEU A 177 -7.66 19.09 -11.25
N LYS A 178 -6.99 20.12 -10.76
CA LYS A 178 -5.68 20.56 -11.27
C LYS A 178 -4.56 19.54 -11.03
N CYS A 179 -4.68 18.65 -10.05
CA CYS A 179 -3.71 17.58 -9.82
C CYS A 179 -3.83 16.44 -10.84
N ILE A 180 -4.92 16.38 -11.62
CA ILE A 180 -5.15 15.34 -12.63
C ILE A 180 -4.78 15.92 -14.00
N PRO A 181 -3.74 15.40 -14.67
CA PRO A 181 -3.36 15.88 -16.00
C PRO A 181 -4.44 15.59 -17.04
N SER A 182 -4.80 16.61 -17.84
CA SER A 182 -5.79 16.50 -18.92
C SER A 182 -5.19 16.07 -20.26
N ASP A 183 -4.00 15.46 -20.27
CA ASP A 183 -3.25 15.11 -21.48
C ASP A 183 -3.75 13.83 -22.17
N GLY A 184 -4.67 13.09 -21.53
CA GLY A 184 -5.21 11.82 -22.01
C GLY A 184 -4.20 10.67 -22.04
N LYS A 185 -3.00 10.85 -21.49
CA LYS A 185 -1.91 9.87 -21.50
C LYS A 185 -1.48 9.46 -20.08
N THR A 186 -1.54 10.38 -19.12
CA THR A 186 -1.03 10.14 -17.76
C THR A 186 -1.98 9.23 -16.98
N ILE A 187 -1.43 8.15 -16.43
CA ILE A 187 -2.14 7.25 -15.51
C ILE A 187 -2.06 7.86 -14.12
N VAL A 188 -3.21 8.04 -13.48
CA VAL A 188 -3.31 8.68 -12.16
C VAL A 188 -3.91 7.70 -11.15
N ASP A 189 -3.26 7.55 -9.99
CA ASP A 189 -3.89 6.92 -8.83
C ASP A 189 -4.87 7.89 -8.16
N LEU A 190 -6.15 7.72 -8.45
CA LEU A 190 -7.21 8.53 -7.85
C LEU A 190 -7.36 8.31 -6.34
N HIS A 191 -6.96 7.16 -5.78
CA HIS A 191 -7.15 6.90 -4.36
C HIS A 191 -6.33 7.84 -3.49
N GLY A 192 -5.03 8.01 -3.80
CA GLY A 192 -4.16 8.96 -3.10
C GLY A 192 -4.70 10.40 -3.16
N LEU A 193 -5.18 10.82 -4.34
CA LEU A 193 -5.77 12.15 -4.51
C LEU A 193 -7.08 12.32 -3.74
N PHE A 194 -7.96 11.31 -3.69
CA PHE A 194 -9.16 11.35 -2.86
C PHE A 194 -8.84 11.42 -1.36
N MET A 195 -7.78 10.73 -0.92
CA MET A 195 -7.32 10.80 0.48
C MET A 195 -6.80 12.19 0.84
N HIS A 196 -6.15 12.89 -0.09
CA HIS A 196 -5.74 14.30 0.09
C HIS A 196 -6.95 15.24 0.07
N LEU A 197 -7.84 15.10 -0.92
CA LEU A 197 -9.05 15.92 -1.06
C LEU A 197 -9.93 15.86 0.20
N THR A 198 -10.24 14.65 0.64
CA THR A 198 -11.11 14.47 1.81
C THR A 198 -10.42 14.90 3.11
N MET A 199 -9.09 14.86 3.19
CA MET A 199 -8.34 15.44 4.31
C MET A 199 -8.48 16.96 4.31
N ASP A 200 -8.27 17.61 3.18
CA ASP A 200 -8.31 19.06 3.06
C ASP A 200 -9.72 19.60 3.33
N ILE A 201 -10.75 18.93 2.82
CA ILE A 201 -12.16 19.26 3.11
C ILE A 201 -12.47 19.04 4.60
N SER A 202 -12.08 17.89 5.17
CA SER A 202 -12.42 17.57 6.56
C SER A 202 -11.71 18.51 7.54
N THR A 203 -10.44 18.82 7.31
CA THR A 203 -9.68 19.71 8.21
C THR A 203 -10.16 21.14 8.11
N GLU A 204 -10.52 21.64 6.93
CA GLU A 204 -11.14 22.96 6.81
C GLU A 204 -12.51 23.03 7.50
N PHE A 205 -13.36 22.03 7.29
CA PHE A 205 -14.66 21.97 7.97
C PHE A 205 -14.53 21.90 9.50
N LEU A 206 -13.56 21.12 10.00
CA LEU A 206 -13.38 20.89 11.43
C LEU A 206 -12.67 22.04 12.13
N PHE A 207 -11.60 22.54 11.54
CA PHE A 207 -10.65 23.45 12.18
C PHE A 207 -10.71 24.88 11.61
N GLY A 208 -11.43 25.09 10.50
CA GLY A 208 -11.42 26.35 9.76
C GLY A 208 -10.14 26.57 8.95
N LYS A 209 -9.24 25.58 8.91
CA LYS A 209 -7.98 25.62 8.18
C LYS A 209 -7.72 24.27 7.52
N SER A 210 -7.44 24.30 6.22
CA SER A 210 -7.05 23.11 5.46
C SER A 210 -5.59 22.71 5.71
N THR A 211 -5.31 21.42 5.61
CA THR A 211 -3.94 20.89 5.51
C THR A 211 -3.27 21.12 4.15
N SER A 212 -4.00 21.63 3.15
CA SER A 212 -3.48 22.02 1.84
C SER A 212 -2.64 20.92 1.14
N ARG A 213 -3.01 19.65 1.33
CA ARG A 213 -2.30 18.49 0.77
C ARG A 213 -2.33 18.47 -0.76
N LEU A 214 -3.38 19.01 -1.38
CA LEU A 214 -3.51 19.09 -2.83
C LEU A 214 -2.70 20.22 -3.46
N SER A 215 -2.50 21.34 -2.76
CA SER A 215 -1.81 22.53 -3.31
C SER A 215 -0.29 22.53 -3.09
N GLN A 216 0.26 21.50 -2.43
CA GLN A 216 1.69 21.35 -2.10
C GLN A 216 2.30 22.61 -1.45
N GLN A 217 1.53 23.35 -0.65
CA GLN A 217 2.13 24.35 0.23
C GLN A 217 2.92 23.60 1.31
N ASP A 218 4.25 23.74 1.29
CA ASP A 218 5.23 23.09 2.17
C ASP A 218 5.09 23.53 3.64
N ASP A 219 3.97 23.22 4.29
CA ASP A 219 3.91 23.21 5.76
C ASP A 219 4.23 21.81 6.26
N GLU A 220 5.49 21.63 6.63
CA GLU A 220 6.03 20.39 7.23
C GLU A 220 5.15 19.85 8.37
N LYS A 221 4.53 20.73 9.16
CA LYS A 221 3.66 20.33 10.29
C LYS A 221 2.38 19.64 9.84
N THR A 222 1.70 20.15 8.81
CA THR A 222 0.47 19.54 8.29
C THR A 222 0.75 18.22 7.58
N ALA A 223 1.88 18.12 6.86
CA ALA A 223 2.34 16.87 6.25
C ALA A 223 2.62 15.80 7.30
N LEU A 224 3.35 16.18 8.36
CA LEU A 224 3.67 15.30 9.48
C LEU A 224 2.41 14.83 10.22
N PHE A 225 1.47 15.73 10.48
CA PHE A 225 0.16 15.41 11.07
C PHE A 225 -0.60 14.37 10.24
N ALA A 226 -0.76 14.62 8.93
CA ALA A 226 -1.52 13.74 8.06
C ALA A 226 -0.93 12.31 8.03
N ALA A 227 0.40 12.21 7.91
CA ALA A 227 1.11 10.95 7.91
C ALA A 227 1.06 10.23 9.28
N ALA A 228 1.20 10.96 10.39
CA ALA A 228 1.06 10.41 11.73
C ALA A 228 -0.36 9.91 12.01
N PHE A 229 -1.38 10.67 11.59
CA PHE A 229 -2.78 10.29 11.72
C PHE A 229 -3.08 9.00 10.96
N GLU A 230 -2.59 8.87 9.73
CA GLU A 230 -2.74 7.65 8.92
C GLU A 230 -2.09 6.43 9.59
N ARG A 231 -0.82 6.51 9.98
CA ARG A 231 -0.12 5.41 10.68
C ARG A 231 -0.83 4.99 11.97
N ALA A 232 -1.27 5.97 12.77
CA ALA A 232 -1.96 5.68 14.03
C ALA A 232 -3.32 4.99 13.80
N GLN A 233 -4.06 5.39 12.76
CA GLN A 233 -5.31 4.76 12.37
C GLN A 233 -5.13 3.33 11.87
N GLU A 234 -4.17 3.10 10.97
CA GLU A 234 -3.89 1.77 10.42
C GLU A 234 -3.55 0.78 11.52
N ALA A 235 -2.74 1.22 12.49
CA ALA A 235 -2.36 0.40 13.61
C ALA A 235 -3.53 0.17 14.60
N ALA A 236 -4.41 1.14 14.82
CA ALA A 236 -5.65 0.93 15.58
C ALA A 236 -6.60 -0.09 14.87
N GLY A 237 -6.68 -0.03 13.54
CA GLY A 237 -7.40 -1.00 12.72
C GLY A 237 -6.79 -2.40 12.83
N ALA A 238 -5.47 -2.52 12.71
CA ALA A 238 -4.73 -3.77 12.86
C ALA A 238 -4.90 -4.37 14.26
N ALA A 239 -4.83 -3.56 15.31
CA ALA A 239 -5.08 -3.98 16.69
C ALA A 239 -6.52 -4.49 16.89
N THR A 240 -7.51 -3.85 16.26
CA THR A 240 -8.91 -4.31 16.31
C THR A 240 -9.07 -5.69 15.66
N ARG A 241 -8.44 -5.92 14.50
CA ARG A 241 -8.49 -7.20 13.76
C ARG A 241 -7.74 -8.33 14.46
N ASN A 242 -6.51 -8.05 14.88
CA ASN A 242 -5.57 -9.07 15.40
C ASN A 242 -5.71 -9.29 16.92
N GLY A 243 -6.42 -8.40 17.62
CA GLY A 243 -6.63 -8.51 19.06
C GLY A 243 -5.31 -8.53 19.84
N PRO A 244 -5.19 -9.35 20.91
CA PRO A 244 -3.99 -9.40 21.76
C PRO A 244 -2.69 -9.76 21.01
N ILE A 245 -2.78 -10.56 19.94
CA ILE A 245 -1.61 -10.92 19.12
C ILE A 245 -1.06 -9.69 18.40
N GLY A 246 -1.91 -8.77 17.98
CA GLY A 246 -1.47 -7.51 17.36
C GLY A 246 -0.57 -6.68 18.29
N LYS A 247 -0.84 -6.68 19.60
CA LYS A 247 0.01 -6.01 20.58
C LYS A 247 1.37 -6.70 20.74
N ILE A 248 1.40 -8.03 20.71
CA ILE A 248 2.65 -8.82 20.80
C ILE A 248 3.52 -8.61 19.55
N LEU A 249 2.89 -8.48 18.38
CA LEU A 249 3.57 -8.24 17.10
C LEU A 249 3.97 -6.77 16.86
N GLY A 250 3.72 -5.87 17.82
CA GLY A 250 4.02 -4.45 17.67
C GLY A 250 3.14 -3.71 16.65
N LEU A 251 1.99 -4.28 16.26
CA LEU A 251 1.07 -3.72 15.25
C LEU A 251 0.13 -2.64 15.85
N GLY A 252 0.61 -1.85 16.80
CA GLY A 252 -0.13 -0.77 17.47
C GLY A 252 0.54 0.57 17.18
N GLY A 253 -0.26 1.63 17.05
CA GLY A 253 0.24 2.95 16.67
C GLY A 253 1.30 3.40 17.65
N THR A 254 2.36 4.05 17.17
CA THR A 254 3.42 4.49 18.08
C THR A 254 2.86 5.57 18.99
N SER A 255 3.27 5.56 20.28
CA SER A 255 2.93 6.66 21.20
C SER A 255 3.35 8.03 20.63
N LYS A 256 4.35 8.03 19.75
CA LYS A 256 4.84 9.21 19.02
C LYS A 256 3.83 9.72 17.99
N ASP A 257 3.27 8.85 17.14
CA ASP A 257 2.27 9.28 16.14
C ASP A 257 1.02 9.84 16.81
N VAL A 258 0.56 9.20 17.89
CA VAL A 258 -0.58 9.71 18.68
C VAL A 258 -0.26 11.06 19.30
N ALA A 259 0.95 11.24 19.86
CA ALA A 259 1.37 12.53 20.41
C ALA A 259 1.38 13.62 19.34
N LEU A 260 1.98 13.37 18.17
CA LEU A 260 1.99 14.32 17.05
C LEU A 260 0.58 14.74 16.62
N VAL A 261 -0.35 13.78 16.54
CA VAL A 261 -1.75 14.05 16.21
C VAL A 261 -2.42 14.89 17.30
N HIS A 262 -2.20 14.56 18.58
CA HIS A 262 -2.80 15.29 19.69
C HIS A 262 -2.24 16.71 19.80
N ASP A 263 -0.92 16.87 19.71
CA ASP A 263 -0.23 18.15 19.77
C ASP A 263 -0.70 19.09 18.66
N PHE A 264 -0.86 18.57 17.44
CA PHE A 264 -1.37 19.36 16.32
C PHE A 264 -2.79 19.86 16.58
N VAL A 265 -3.72 18.98 16.96
CA VAL A 265 -5.11 19.39 17.23
C VAL A 265 -5.21 20.30 18.45
N ASP A 266 -4.44 20.03 19.50
CA ASP A 266 -4.39 20.86 20.71
C ASP A 266 -3.85 22.25 20.41
N SER A 267 -2.88 22.40 19.52
CA SER A 267 -2.38 23.70 19.08
C SER A 267 -3.46 24.53 18.39
N ILE A 268 -4.27 23.90 17.52
CA ILE A 268 -5.40 24.57 16.84
C ILE A 268 -6.47 25.00 17.85
N ILE A 269 -6.81 24.13 18.81
CA ILE A 269 -7.77 24.46 19.87
C ILE A 269 -7.26 25.65 20.70
N ALA A 270 -5.98 25.64 21.08
CA ALA A 270 -5.37 26.71 21.85
C ALA A 270 -5.38 28.05 21.08
N ASP A 271 -4.98 28.04 19.82
CA ASP A 271 -4.99 29.23 18.95
C ASP A 271 -6.40 29.80 18.81
N ARG A 272 -7.41 28.93 18.65
CA ARG A 272 -8.81 29.36 18.52
C ARG A 272 -9.35 29.99 19.81
N LEU A 273 -9.05 29.39 20.95
CA LEU A 273 -9.44 29.91 22.28
C LEU A 273 -8.77 31.26 22.60
N LEU A 274 -7.54 31.48 22.12
CA LEU A 274 -6.86 32.77 22.26
C LEU A 274 -7.52 33.84 21.38
N ALA A 275 -7.81 33.52 20.12
CA ALA A 275 -8.46 34.45 19.19
C ALA A 275 -9.86 34.90 19.64
N GLU A 276 -10.63 34.01 20.29
CA GLU A 276 -11.96 34.33 20.85
C GLU A 276 -11.88 35.40 21.95
N LYS A 277 -10.84 35.33 22.80
CA LYS A 277 -10.63 36.29 23.90
C LYS A 277 -10.25 37.69 23.43
N ASP A 278 -9.48 37.78 22.35
CA ASP A 278 -8.94 39.06 21.86
C ASP A 278 -9.90 39.83 20.93
N SER A 279 -10.83 39.14 20.26
CA SER A 279 -11.59 39.73 19.14
C SER A 279 -13.10 39.86 19.32
N GLY A 280 -13.67 39.42 20.46
CA GLY A 280 -15.11 39.58 20.74
C GLY A 280 -15.98 39.18 19.54
N LEU A 281 -15.84 37.94 19.05
CA LEU A 281 -16.62 37.32 17.98
C LEU A 281 -17.08 38.29 16.87
N THR A 282 -16.14 38.76 16.03
CA THR A 282 -16.51 39.24 14.69
C THR A 282 -16.65 38.04 13.77
N SER A 283 -17.87 37.85 13.26
CA SER A 283 -18.28 36.72 12.43
C SER A 283 -17.43 36.61 11.15
N SER A 284 -16.57 35.60 11.05
CA SER A 284 -16.25 35.05 9.72
C SER A 284 -17.53 34.41 9.17
N SER A 285 -17.83 34.62 7.90
CA SER A 285 -19.07 34.16 7.24
C SER A 285 -19.24 32.63 7.21
N ASP A 286 -18.17 31.88 7.47
CA ASP A 286 -18.10 30.44 7.22
C ASP A 286 -18.16 29.65 8.53
N TYR A 287 -18.92 28.55 8.50
CA TYR A 287 -19.15 27.69 9.66
C TYR A 287 -17.91 26.82 9.97
N ILE A 288 -17.42 26.89 11.20
CA ILE A 288 -16.32 26.05 11.71
C ILE A 288 -16.86 25.16 12.83
N PHE A 289 -16.67 23.85 12.70
CA PHE A 289 -17.22 22.90 13.67
C PHE A 289 -16.54 22.97 15.06
N LEU A 290 -15.25 23.32 15.13
CA LEU A 290 -14.53 23.58 16.38
C LEU A 290 -15.22 24.61 17.28
N ASP A 291 -15.75 25.68 16.71
CA ASP A 291 -16.39 26.78 17.47
C ASP A 291 -17.59 26.26 18.28
N GLU A 292 -18.42 25.43 17.65
CA GLU A 292 -19.57 24.81 18.31
C GLU A 292 -19.16 23.85 19.44
N LEU A 293 -18.00 23.20 19.32
CA LEU A 293 -17.50 22.32 20.37
C LEU A 293 -16.94 23.11 21.55
N ILE A 294 -16.23 24.21 21.30
CA ILE A 294 -15.69 25.09 22.34
C ILE A 294 -16.82 25.75 23.13
N GLU A 295 -17.91 26.19 22.46
CA GLU A 295 -19.10 26.73 23.14
C GLU A 295 -19.76 25.71 24.08
N LYS A 296 -19.69 24.42 23.75
CA LYS A 296 -20.34 23.34 24.49
C LYS A 296 -19.44 22.66 25.53
N PHE A 297 -18.12 22.73 25.37
CA PHE A 297 -17.17 22.04 26.23
C PHE A 297 -16.04 22.96 26.69
N SER A 298 -15.86 23.02 28.00
CA SER A 298 -14.70 23.66 28.63
C SER A 298 -13.46 22.75 28.69
N ASP A 299 -13.60 21.44 28.46
CA ASP A 299 -12.50 20.47 28.49
C ASP A 299 -11.87 20.31 27.09
N PRO A 300 -10.64 20.80 26.87
CA PRO A 300 -9.96 20.70 25.57
C PRO A 300 -9.75 19.26 25.11
N VAL A 301 -9.58 18.31 26.04
CA VAL A 301 -9.39 16.89 25.70
C VAL A 301 -10.67 16.30 25.12
N LYS A 302 -11.84 16.73 25.61
CA LYS A 302 -13.14 16.32 25.07
C LYS A 302 -13.37 16.92 23.68
N VAL A 303 -13.02 18.20 23.49
CA VAL A 303 -13.06 18.86 22.18
C VAL A 303 -12.18 18.12 21.17
N ARG A 304 -10.90 17.88 21.50
CA ARG A 304 -9.97 17.08 20.67
C ARG A 304 -10.55 15.71 20.33
N SER A 305 -11.11 15.01 21.32
CA SER A 305 -11.65 13.65 21.13
C SER A 305 -12.80 13.62 20.13
N GLU A 306 -13.73 14.59 20.18
CA GLU A 306 -14.84 14.64 19.21
C GLU A 306 -14.36 15.08 17.82
N LEU A 307 -13.41 16.02 17.71
CA LEU A 307 -12.82 16.43 16.43
C LEU A 307 -12.14 15.26 15.71
N LEU A 308 -11.25 14.54 16.40
CA LEU A 308 -10.53 13.40 15.81
C LEU A 308 -11.48 12.29 15.36
N GLN A 309 -12.59 12.10 16.07
CA GLN A 309 -13.60 11.10 15.70
C GLN A 309 -14.36 11.45 14.42
N ILE A 310 -14.65 12.74 14.20
CA ILE A 310 -15.28 13.17 12.96
C ILE A 310 -14.28 13.18 11.81
N LEU A 311 -13.03 13.60 12.05
CA LEU A 311 -11.97 13.57 11.05
C LEU A 311 -11.76 12.16 10.49
N LEU A 312 -11.68 11.17 11.38
CA LEU A 312 -11.59 9.75 11.03
C LEU A 312 -12.80 9.27 10.19
N ALA A 313 -13.99 9.77 10.51
CA ALA A 313 -15.22 9.38 9.83
C ALA A 313 -15.32 9.97 8.42
N GLY A 314 -15.00 11.26 8.27
CA GLY A 314 -15.17 12.02 7.02
C GLY A 314 -14.10 11.72 5.96
N ARG A 315 -12.84 11.53 6.37
CA ARG A 315 -11.71 11.34 5.44
C ARG A 315 -11.77 9.99 4.72
N ASP A 316 -11.47 8.92 5.45
CA ASP A 316 -11.18 7.61 4.88
C ASP A 316 -12.41 6.96 4.22
N THR A 317 -13.61 7.22 4.74
CA THR A 317 -14.83 6.57 4.22
C THR A 317 -15.32 7.18 2.93
N THR A 318 -15.29 8.51 2.79
CA THR A 318 -15.66 9.20 1.55
C THR A 318 -14.64 8.89 0.45
N ALA A 319 -13.34 8.92 0.77
CA ALA A 319 -12.29 8.58 -0.20
C ALA A 319 -12.44 7.15 -0.73
N ALA A 320 -12.67 6.17 0.15
CA ALA A 320 -12.89 4.78 -0.24
C ALA A 320 -14.16 4.60 -1.08
N MET A 321 -15.24 5.33 -0.76
CA MET A 321 -16.47 5.32 -1.56
C MET A 321 -16.21 5.82 -2.99
N LEU A 322 -15.49 6.95 -3.13
CA LEU A 322 -15.11 7.49 -4.43
C LEU A 322 -14.22 6.53 -5.22
N THR A 323 -13.20 5.94 -4.57
CA THR A 323 -12.33 4.93 -5.20
C THR A 323 -13.13 3.74 -5.73
N ASN A 324 -14.00 3.16 -4.91
CA ASN A 324 -14.82 2.01 -5.32
C ASN A 324 -15.87 2.39 -6.38
N PHE A 325 -16.40 3.62 -6.33
CA PHE A 325 -17.30 4.13 -7.35
C PHE A 325 -16.62 4.21 -8.72
N TRP A 326 -15.42 4.80 -8.79
CA TRP A 326 -14.67 4.91 -10.03
C TRP A 326 -14.16 3.57 -10.54
N TRP A 327 -13.86 2.61 -9.65
CA TRP A 327 -13.61 1.23 -10.04
C TRP A 327 -14.79 0.63 -10.81
N CYS A 328 -16.02 0.85 -10.35
CA CYS A 328 -17.21 0.39 -11.05
C CYS A 328 -17.43 1.14 -12.37
N ILE A 329 -17.56 2.47 -12.30
CA ILE A 329 -17.98 3.29 -13.45
C ILE A 329 -17.01 3.22 -14.62
N SER A 330 -15.71 3.23 -14.35
CA SER A 330 -14.69 3.17 -15.41
C SER A 330 -14.68 1.85 -16.19
N ARG A 331 -15.30 0.80 -15.65
CA ARG A 331 -15.38 -0.55 -16.25
C ARG A 331 -16.74 -0.86 -16.86
N HIS A 332 -17.72 0.04 -16.75
CA HIS A 332 -19.07 -0.15 -17.27
C HIS A 332 -19.43 1.04 -18.18
N PRO A 333 -19.00 1.01 -19.47
CA PRO A 333 -19.18 2.13 -20.40
C PRO A 333 -20.64 2.57 -20.56
N GLU A 334 -21.59 1.63 -20.55
CA GLU A 334 -23.02 1.93 -20.61
C GLU A 334 -23.50 2.74 -19.41
N ALA A 335 -23.09 2.32 -18.19
CA ALA A 335 -23.44 3.03 -16.97
C ALA A 335 -22.78 4.42 -16.91
N ASN A 336 -21.53 4.53 -17.36
CA ASN A 336 -20.80 5.80 -17.47
C ASN A 336 -21.50 6.74 -18.47
N SER A 337 -21.86 6.26 -19.65
CA SER A 337 -22.58 7.04 -20.67
C SER A 337 -23.91 7.58 -20.14
N ARG A 338 -24.70 6.72 -19.48
CA ARG A 338 -25.97 7.13 -18.89
C ARG A 338 -25.82 8.14 -17.75
N LEU A 339 -24.79 7.98 -16.91
CA LEU A 339 -24.47 8.95 -15.87
C LEU A 339 -24.08 10.31 -16.45
N ARG A 340 -23.25 10.31 -17.51
CA ARG A 340 -22.87 11.53 -18.24
C ARG A 340 -24.07 12.25 -18.82
N GLN A 341 -24.99 11.54 -19.47
CA GLN A 341 -26.22 12.12 -20.00
C GLN A 341 -27.08 12.81 -18.93
N GLU A 342 -27.16 12.24 -17.72
CA GLU A 342 -27.86 12.88 -16.60
C GLU A 342 -27.16 14.17 -16.16
N ILE A 343 -25.84 14.16 -16.08
CA ILE A 343 -25.03 15.30 -15.63
C ILE A 343 -24.94 16.42 -16.68
N GLU A 344 -24.96 16.09 -17.97
CA GLU A 344 -24.96 17.04 -19.08
C GLU A 344 -26.14 18.02 -19.03
N GLN A 345 -27.24 17.66 -18.37
CA GLN A 345 -28.40 18.53 -18.14
C GLN A 345 -28.04 19.79 -17.32
N LEU A 346 -26.93 19.74 -16.58
CA LEU A 346 -26.40 20.86 -15.80
C LEU A 346 -25.57 21.85 -16.65
N GLN A 347 -25.38 21.55 -17.95
CA GLN A 347 -24.71 22.44 -18.92
C GLN A 347 -23.30 22.89 -18.51
N GLY A 348 -22.56 22.03 -17.80
CA GLY A 348 -21.20 22.32 -17.32
C GLY A 348 -21.11 23.38 -16.22
N THR A 349 -22.25 23.86 -15.70
CA THR A 349 -22.27 24.83 -14.60
C THR A 349 -22.00 24.16 -13.25
N GLN A 350 -21.43 24.92 -12.31
CA GLN A 350 -21.29 24.47 -10.93
C GLN A 350 -22.67 24.16 -10.33
N PRO A 351 -22.96 22.91 -9.95
CA PRO A 351 -24.32 22.53 -9.55
C PRO A 351 -24.65 23.01 -8.14
N THR A 352 -25.92 23.38 -7.91
CA THR A 352 -26.44 23.63 -6.57
C THR A 352 -26.77 22.33 -5.83
N PHE A 353 -26.91 22.40 -4.50
CA PHE A 353 -27.23 21.23 -3.69
C PHE A 353 -28.53 20.56 -4.14
N GLU A 354 -29.55 21.38 -4.44
CA GLU A 354 -30.83 20.93 -4.97
C GLU A 354 -30.68 20.22 -6.31
N GLN A 355 -29.82 20.73 -7.22
CA GLN A 355 -29.58 20.09 -8.51
C GLN A 355 -28.90 18.73 -8.36
N VAL A 356 -27.84 18.63 -7.54
CA VAL A 356 -27.14 17.36 -7.30
C VAL A 356 -28.10 16.31 -6.71
N LYS A 357 -29.00 16.72 -5.82
CA LYS A 357 -29.97 15.83 -5.19
C LYS A 357 -30.98 15.22 -6.19
N GLU A 358 -31.27 15.92 -7.28
CA GLU A 358 -32.19 15.43 -8.31
C GLU A 358 -31.53 14.46 -9.31
N LEU A 359 -30.22 14.26 -9.25
CA LEU A 359 -29.48 13.28 -10.07
C LEU A 359 -29.73 11.85 -9.55
N ARG A 360 -30.84 11.26 -9.99
CA ARG A 360 -31.32 9.96 -9.50
C ARG A 360 -30.43 8.82 -9.96
N TYR A 361 -29.92 8.88 -11.19
CA TYR A 361 -29.03 7.86 -11.73
C TYR A 361 -27.66 7.91 -11.03
N LEU A 362 -27.13 9.08 -10.72
CA LEU A 362 -25.93 9.23 -9.87
C LEU A 362 -26.12 8.54 -8.52
N LEU A 363 -27.21 8.79 -7.81
CA LEU A 363 -27.48 8.14 -6.53
C LEU A 363 -27.63 6.62 -6.68
N ALA A 364 -28.27 6.16 -7.76
CA ALA A 364 -28.39 4.75 -8.07
C ALA A 364 -27.02 4.09 -8.33
N ALA A 365 -26.13 4.78 -9.06
CA ALA A 365 -24.77 4.32 -9.33
C ALA A 365 -23.91 4.26 -8.06
N ILE A 366 -24.02 5.26 -7.18
CA ILE A 366 -23.36 5.25 -5.87
C ILE A 366 -23.86 4.09 -5.00
N ASN A 367 -25.18 3.89 -4.92
CA ASN A 367 -25.75 2.79 -4.14
C ASN A 367 -25.31 1.42 -4.68
N GLU A 368 -25.24 1.26 -6.00
CA GLU A 368 -24.77 0.03 -6.61
C GLU A 368 -23.28 -0.23 -6.36
N SER A 369 -22.46 0.82 -6.40
CA SER A 369 -21.04 0.72 -6.06
C SER A 369 -20.85 0.33 -4.59
N LEU A 370 -21.63 0.92 -3.68
CA LEU A 370 -21.60 0.59 -2.25
C LEU A 370 -22.14 -0.82 -1.95
N ARG A 371 -23.05 -1.36 -2.77
CA ARG A 371 -23.57 -2.72 -2.65
C ARG A 371 -22.49 -3.74 -3.02
N LEU A 372 -21.85 -3.57 -4.17
CA LEU A 372 -20.82 -4.50 -4.62
C LEU A 372 -19.52 -4.32 -3.83
N TYR A 373 -19.10 -3.09 -3.56
CA TYR A 373 -17.84 -2.80 -2.88
C TYR A 373 -18.08 -1.95 -1.63
N PRO A 374 -18.65 -2.55 -0.56
CA PRO A 374 -18.94 -1.85 0.68
C PRO A 374 -17.66 -1.35 1.35
N VAL A 375 -17.64 -0.07 1.71
CA VAL A 375 -16.50 0.61 2.36
C VAL A 375 -16.11 -0.07 3.68
N VAL A 376 -17.08 -0.58 4.43
CA VAL A 376 -16.86 -1.38 5.65
C VAL A 376 -17.56 -2.73 5.50
N PRO A 377 -16.90 -3.74 4.92
CA PRO A 377 -17.54 -4.99 4.52
C PRO A 377 -17.94 -5.89 5.68
N VAL A 378 -17.33 -5.73 6.86
CA VAL A 378 -17.57 -6.57 8.03
C VAL A 378 -17.68 -5.71 9.28
N ASN A 379 -18.74 -5.95 10.05
CA ASN A 379 -19.03 -5.22 11.29
C ASN A 379 -19.18 -6.20 12.46
N LEU A 380 -18.98 -5.72 13.69
CA LEU A 380 -19.00 -6.54 14.91
C LEU A 380 -19.80 -5.86 16.04
N ARG A 381 -20.52 -6.69 16.82
CA ARG A 381 -21.04 -6.35 18.14
C ARG A 381 -20.71 -7.44 19.16
N GLU A 382 -20.64 -7.05 20.42
CA GLU A 382 -20.43 -7.94 21.57
C GLU A 382 -21.69 -7.90 22.45
N ALA A 383 -22.24 -9.05 22.81
CA ALA A 383 -23.42 -9.12 23.68
C ALA A 383 -23.06 -8.67 25.11
N VAL A 384 -23.81 -7.74 25.70
CA VAL A 384 -23.57 -7.25 27.07
C VAL A 384 -24.31 -8.09 28.13
N GLU A 385 -25.26 -8.89 27.69
CA GLU A 385 -26.05 -9.84 28.47
C GLU A 385 -26.33 -11.11 27.65
N ASP A 386 -26.89 -12.14 28.28
CA ASP A 386 -27.34 -13.33 27.54
C ASP A 386 -28.54 -12.95 26.67
N THR A 387 -28.44 -13.16 25.36
CA THR A 387 -29.44 -12.77 24.37
C THR A 387 -29.58 -13.82 23.26
N VAL A 388 -30.34 -13.53 22.21
CA VAL A 388 -30.58 -14.43 21.08
C VAL A 388 -30.43 -13.72 19.73
N LEU A 389 -30.04 -14.47 18.70
CA LEU A 389 -30.31 -14.09 17.32
C LEU A 389 -31.62 -14.76 16.89
N PRO A 390 -32.49 -14.07 16.14
CA PRO A 390 -33.79 -14.62 15.75
C PRO A 390 -33.69 -15.84 14.83
N VAL A 391 -32.65 -15.95 13.99
CA VAL A 391 -32.45 -17.05 13.05
C VAL A 391 -30.99 -17.52 12.98
N GLY A 392 -30.77 -18.69 12.38
CA GLY A 392 -29.45 -19.27 12.12
C GLY A 392 -29.15 -20.57 12.89
N GLY A 393 -30.05 -21.00 13.76
CA GLY A 393 -29.95 -22.24 14.54
C GLY A 393 -30.66 -23.40 13.86
N GLY A 394 -30.18 -24.63 14.11
CA GLY A 394 -30.78 -25.85 13.55
C GLY A 394 -30.31 -26.19 12.14
N GLU A 395 -30.83 -27.28 11.57
CA GLU A 395 -30.42 -27.75 10.24
C GLU A 395 -30.91 -26.85 9.10
N ASP A 396 -32.14 -26.32 9.26
CA ASP A 396 -32.82 -25.40 8.34
C ASP A 396 -32.41 -23.93 8.55
N GLY A 397 -31.70 -23.62 9.63
CA GLY A 397 -31.26 -22.29 10.00
C GLY A 397 -32.38 -21.33 10.42
N GLN A 398 -33.59 -21.81 10.73
CA GLN A 398 -34.72 -20.95 11.09
C GLN A 398 -34.89 -20.74 12.60
N ALA A 399 -34.34 -21.62 13.43
CA ALA A 399 -34.45 -21.51 14.88
C ALA A 399 -33.55 -20.40 15.44
N PRO A 400 -33.89 -19.83 16.60
CA PRO A 400 -33.05 -18.81 17.24
C PRO A 400 -31.71 -19.39 17.71
N VAL A 401 -30.70 -18.53 17.77
CA VAL A 401 -29.34 -18.88 18.25
C VAL A 401 -29.08 -18.20 19.57
N PHE A 402 -28.72 -18.97 20.60
CA PHE A 402 -28.34 -18.42 21.90
C PHE A 402 -26.98 -17.72 21.83
N VAL A 403 -26.92 -16.47 22.29
CA VAL A 403 -25.71 -15.65 22.34
C VAL A 403 -25.40 -15.29 23.79
N PRO A 404 -24.40 -15.93 24.43
CA PRO A 404 -24.06 -15.62 25.81
C PRO A 404 -23.39 -14.25 25.94
N LYS A 405 -23.49 -13.65 27.12
CA LYS A 405 -22.75 -12.42 27.47
C LYS A 405 -21.26 -12.53 27.10
N GLY A 406 -20.74 -11.48 26.46
CA GLY A 406 -19.36 -11.37 25.96
C GLY A 406 -19.09 -12.07 24.62
N GLN A 407 -20.10 -12.72 24.02
CA GLN A 407 -19.98 -13.33 22.70
C GLN A 407 -20.00 -12.26 21.61
N ALA A 408 -19.03 -12.33 20.70
CA ALA A 408 -18.99 -11.50 19.51
C ALA A 408 -19.85 -12.09 18.39
N VAL A 409 -20.64 -11.23 17.75
CA VAL A 409 -21.40 -11.49 16.53
C VAL A 409 -20.94 -10.53 15.45
N MET A 410 -20.62 -11.06 14.29
CA MET A 410 -20.16 -10.31 13.12
C MET A 410 -21.16 -10.46 11.99
N TRP A 411 -21.44 -9.39 11.26
CA TRP A 411 -22.20 -9.49 10.01
C TRP A 411 -21.38 -9.05 8.81
N ASN A 412 -21.57 -9.79 7.72
CA ASN A 412 -20.81 -9.64 6.49
C ASN A 412 -21.67 -8.95 5.43
N LEU A 413 -21.42 -7.65 5.22
CA LEU A 413 -22.09 -6.87 4.19
C LEU A 413 -21.67 -7.34 2.79
N TRP A 414 -20.39 -7.67 2.58
CA TRP A 414 -19.88 -8.15 1.29
C TRP A 414 -20.70 -9.34 0.74
N THR A 415 -20.94 -10.35 1.58
CA THR A 415 -21.72 -11.53 1.21
C THR A 415 -23.22 -11.22 1.20
N MET A 416 -23.74 -10.50 2.21
CA MET A 416 -25.16 -10.17 2.28
C MET A 416 -25.64 -9.36 1.07
N HIS A 417 -24.80 -8.46 0.57
CA HIS A 417 -25.10 -7.60 -0.58
C HIS A 417 -25.01 -8.32 -1.93
N ARG A 418 -24.57 -9.59 -1.94
CA ARG A 418 -24.49 -10.48 -3.13
C ARG A 418 -25.50 -11.63 -3.09
N ARG A 419 -26.44 -11.61 -2.15
CA ARG A 419 -27.46 -12.64 -2.00
C ARG A 419 -28.44 -12.62 -3.18
N GLU A 420 -28.47 -13.70 -3.95
CA GLU A 420 -29.39 -13.86 -5.08
C GLU A 420 -30.87 -13.83 -4.65
N ASP A 421 -31.18 -14.32 -3.44
CA ASP A 421 -32.54 -14.28 -2.90
C ASP A 421 -33.03 -12.85 -2.56
N VAL A 422 -32.11 -11.88 -2.49
CA VAL A 422 -32.41 -10.46 -2.25
C VAL A 422 -32.28 -9.64 -3.54
N TYR A 423 -31.24 -9.87 -4.33
CA TYR A 423 -30.84 -9.02 -5.45
C TYR A 423 -31.12 -9.63 -6.83
N GLY A 424 -31.58 -10.89 -6.89
CA GLY A 424 -31.81 -11.62 -8.14
C GLY A 424 -30.59 -12.39 -8.62
N SER A 425 -30.73 -13.14 -9.72
CA SER A 425 -29.63 -13.92 -10.32
C SER A 425 -28.50 -13.04 -10.87
N ASP A 426 -28.76 -11.76 -11.13
CA ASP A 426 -27.79 -10.75 -11.55
C ASP A 426 -27.16 -10.00 -10.34
N ALA A 427 -27.15 -10.62 -9.15
CA ALA A 427 -26.60 -10.02 -7.93
C ALA A 427 -25.09 -9.71 -8.04
N ALA A 428 -24.34 -10.43 -8.87
CA ALA A 428 -22.92 -10.16 -9.08
C ALA A 428 -22.67 -8.98 -10.04
N ASP A 429 -23.64 -8.61 -10.86
CA ASP A 429 -23.49 -7.63 -11.93
C ASP A 429 -23.64 -6.20 -11.40
N TYR A 430 -22.89 -5.25 -11.97
CA TYR A 430 -23.04 -3.83 -11.68
C TYR A 430 -24.21 -3.25 -12.49
N LYS A 431 -25.33 -2.99 -11.81
CA LYS A 431 -26.56 -2.54 -12.46
C LYS A 431 -27.27 -1.47 -11.63
N PRO A 432 -26.89 -0.18 -11.80
CA PRO A 432 -27.53 0.95 -11.14
C PRO A 432 -29.06 0.98 -11.29
N GLU A 433 -29.58 0.47 -12.42
CA GLU A 433 -30.99 0.40 -12.76
C GLU A 433 -31.85 -0.28 -11.69
N ARG A 434 -31.28 -1.18 -10.87
CA ARG A 434 -32.04 -1.85 -9.81
C ARG A 434 -32.61 -0.89 -8.76
N TRP A 435 -32.01 0.30 -8.63
CA TRP A 435 -32.40 1.33 -7.67
C TRP A 435 -33.43 2.31 -8.23
N LEU A 436 -33.72 2.24 -9.53
CA LEU A 436 -34.60 3.18 -10.22
C LEU A 436 -35.98 2.58 -10.44
N ALA A 437 -36.96 3.46 -10.63
CA ALA A 437 -38.29 3.05 -11.08
C ALA A 437 -38.24 2.77 -12.60
N GLY A 438 -38.67 1.59 -13.02
CA GLY A 438 -38.75 1.17 -14.42
C GLY A 438 -39.97 0.26 -14.61
N GLU A 439 -39.82 -0.83 -15.38
CA GLU A 439 -40.85 -1.89 -15.48
C GLU A 439 -41.10 -2.61 -14.15
N ARG A 440 -40.13 -2.56 -13.24
CA ARG A 440 -40.23 -3.08 -11.86
C ARG A 440 -40.20 -1.92 -10.87
N SER A 441 -40.77 -2.16 -9.68
CA SER A 441 -40.64 -1.24 -8.55
C SER A 441 -39.16 -1.15 -8.11
N PRO A 442 -38.68 0.03 -7.68
CA PRO A 442 -37.31 0.21 -7.18
C PRO A 442 -36.99 -0.77 -6.05
N LEU A 443 -35.77 -1.33 -6.07
CA LEU A 443 -35.32 -2.23 -5.02
C LEU A 443 -35.27 -1.51 -3.67
N ARG A 444 -35.95 -2.07 -2.66
CA ARG A 444 -35.97 -1.58 -1.28
C ARG A 444 -35.64 -2.72 -0.32
N PRO A 445 -34.37 -3.09 -0.20
CA PRO A 445 -33.95 -4.32 0.48
C PRO A 445 -33.94 -4.20 2.02
N GLY A 446 -34.27 -3.03 2.58
CA GLY A 446 -34.30 -2.80 4.03
C GLY A 446 -32.94 -3.10 4.67
N PHE A 447 -32.93 -3.93 5.72
CA PHE A 447 -31.70 -4.33 6.41
C PHE A 447 -30.75 -5.23 5.59
N ALA A 448 -31.12 -5.61 4.37
CA ALA A 448 -30.22 -6.30 3.46
C ALA A 448 -29.30 -5.35 2.66
N PHE A 449 -29.47 -4.02 2.78
CA PHE A 449 -28.55 -3.00 2.25
C PHE A 449 -28.23 -1.97 3.35
N LEU A 450 -26.98 -1.93 3.80
CA LEU A 450 -26.57 -1.16 4.99
C LEU A 450 -25.23 -0.42 4.78
N PRO A 451 -25.06 0.37 3.71
CA PRO A 451 -23.81 1.09 3.47
C PRO A 451 -23.45 2.07 4.59
N PHE A 452 -24.45 2.59 5.30
CA PHE A 452 -24.31 3.51 6.44
C PHE A 452 -24.73 2.89 7.78
N ASN A 453 -24.77 1.54 7.86
CA ASN A 453 -25.36 0.77 8.97
C ASN A 453 -26.85 1.13 9.21
N GLY A 454 -27.42 0.74 10.35
CA GLY A 454 -28.83 0.96 10.68
C GLY A 454 -29.06 1.12 12.19
N GLY A 455 -30.31 1.44 12.54
CA GLY A 455 -30.75 1.61 13.93
C GLY A 455 -30.19 2.88 14.60
N PRO A 456 -30.16 2.95 15.96
CA PRO A 456 -29.73 4.15 16.69
C PRO A 456 -28.30 4.62 16.35
N ARG A 457 -27.43 3.69 15.92
CA ARG A 457 -26.03 3.96 15.51
C ARG A 457 -25.85 4.19 14.00
N ILE A 458 -26.92 4.44 13.24
CA ILE A 458 -26.81 4.83 11.82
C ILE A 458 -25.85 6.01 11.64
N CYS A 459 -25.05 6.00 10.57
CA CYS A 459 -24.04 7.01 10.30
C CYS A 459 -24.62 8.43 10.41
N LEU A 460 -24.00 9.27 11.22
CA LEU A 460 -24.45 10.65 11.42
C LEU A 460 -24.16 11.52 10.20
N GLY A 461 -23.03 11.27 9.53
CA GLY A 461 -22.57 11.99 8.34
C GLY A 461 -23.10 11.43 7.02
N GLN A 462 -24.10 10.55 7.00
CA GLN A 462 -24.59 9.90 5.78
C GLN A 462 -24.93 10.91 4.67
N GLN A 463 -25.71 11.94 5.00
CA GLN A 463 -26.12 12.94 4.02
C GLN A 463 -24.94 13.80 3.56
N PHE A 464 -24.02 14.11 4.47
CA PHE A 464 -22.80 14.85 4.16
C PHE A 464 -21.92 14.07 3.16
N ALA A 465 -21.59 12.82 3.46
CA ALA A 465 -20.74 11.98 2.61
C ALA A 465 -21.35 11.74 1.22
N LEU A 466 -22.66 11.47 1.14
CA LEU A 466 -23.34 11.30 -0.15
C LEU A 466 -23.34 12.60 -0.97
N THR A 467 -23.57 13.73 -0.31
CA THR A 467 -23.58 15.06 -0.95
C THR A 467 -22.19 15.42 -1.48
N GLU A 468 -21.17 15.30 -0.63
CA GLU A 468 -19.77 15.54 -0.94
C GLU A 468 -19.31 14.68 -2.13
N ALA A 469 -19.52 13.36 -2.04
CA ALA A 469 -19.11 12.46 -3.13
C ALA A 469 -19.88 12.69 -4.42
N SER A 470 -21.19 12.95 -4.34
CA SER A 470 -22.00 13.26 -5.53
C SER A 470 -21.49 14.52 -6.22
N TYR A 471 -21.19 15.56 -5.45
CA TYR A 471 -20.65 16.81 -5.98
C TYR A 471 -19.28 16.60 -6.64
N ILE A 472 -18.36 15.87 -5.99
CA ILE A 472 -17.05 15.51 -6.55
C ILE A 472 -17.20 14.73 -7.86
N ILE A 473 -18.08 13.73 -7.91
CA ILE A 473 -18.33 12.92 -9.11
C ILE A 473 -18.86 13.79 -10.25
N VAL A 474 -19.83 14.68 -9.97
CA VAL A 474 -20.38 15.60 -10.97
C VAL A 474 -19.27 16.49 -11.53
N ARG A 475 -18.44 17.06 -10.67
CA ARG A 475 -17.34 17.94 -11.08
C ARG A 475 -16.28 17.22 -11.91
N MET A 476 -15.92 15.99 -11.54
CA MET A 476 -15.01 15.17 -12.35
C MET A 476 -15.59 14.84 -13.73
N ILE A 477 -16.89 14.55 -13.82
CA ILE A 477 -17.54 14.24 -15.09
C ILE A 477 -17.66 15.47 -16.00
N GLN A 478 -17.89 16.65 -15.41
CA GLN A 478 -17.89 17.92 -16.13
C GLN A 478 -16.48 18.30 -16.65
N GLU A 479 -15.43 18.04 -15.86
CA GLU A 479 -14.04 18.38 -16.22
C GLU A 479 -13.46 17.44 -17.27
N PHE A 480 -13.66 16.12 -17.11
CA PHE A 480 -13.02 15.12 -17.95
C PHE A 480 -14.01 14.46 -18.90
N ALA A 481 -13.78 14.61 -20.21
CA ALA A 481 -14.58 13.97 -21.25
C ALA A 481 -14.54 12.44 -21.17
N ILE A 482 -13.40 11.86 -20.78
CA ILE A 482 -13.18 10.41 -20.70
C ILE A 482 -12.44 10.10 -19.40
N ILE A 483 -12.93 9.11 -18.65
CA ILE A 483 -12.24 8.51 -17.50
C ILE A 483 -12.28 6.99 -17.70
N GLN A 484 -11.12 6.37 -17.88
CA GLN A 484 -10.99 4.95 -18.18
C GLN A 484 -10.07 4.27 -17.15
N GLY A 485 -10.43 3.05 -16.75
CA GLY A 485 -9.58 2.21 -15.92
C GLY A 485 -8.54 1.51 -16.79
N VAL A 486 -7.26 1.61 -16.41
CA VAL A 486 -6.15 1.02 -17.18
C VAL A 486 -5.82 -0.42 -16.77
N TYR A 487 -6.26 -0.85 -15.59
CA TYR A 487 -6.07 -2.22 -15.11
C TYR A 487 -7.30 -3.06 -15.45
N ASP A 488 -7.12 -4.17 -16.16
CA ASP A 488 -8.18 -5.08 -16.61
C ASP A 488 -8.40 -6.28 -15.68
N GLY A 489 -7.47 -6.54 -14.76
CA GLY A 489 -7.53 -7.68 -13.85
C GLY A 489 -8.63 -7.60 -12.77
N PRO A 490 -8.73 -8.64 -11.93
CA PRO A 490 -9.81 -8.76 -10.94
C PRO A 490 -9.64 -7.76 -9.79
N TRP A 491 -10.76 -7.33 -9.21
CA TRP A 491 -10.74 -6.54 -7.99
C TRP A 491 -10.07 -7.32 -6.85
N ARG A 492 -9.08 -6.73 -6.20
CA ARG A 492 -8.45 -7.25 -4.98
C ARG A 492 -8.67 -6.27 -3.86
N GLU A 493 -8.89 -6.76 -2.65
CA GLU A 493 -9.14 -5.90 -1.50
C GLU A 493 -7.83 -5.39 -0.87
N LYS A 494 -7.79 -4.09 -0.55
CA LYS A 494 -6.90 -3.50 0.45
C LYS A 494 -7.77 -3.15 1.66
N ILE A 495 -7.62 -3.90 2.75
CA ILE A 495 -8.42 -3.72 3.97
C ILE A 495 -7.57 -3.06 5.06
N THR A 496 -7.85 -1.77 5.31
CA THR A 496 -7.35 -1.01 6.46
C THR A 496 -8.50 -0.78 7.44
N LEU A 497 -8.85 0.46 7.76
CA LEU A 497 -10.12 0.79 8.43
C LEU A 497 -11.29 0.62 7.44
N THR A 498 -11.08 1.03 6.20
CA THR A 498 -12.00 0.91 5.07
C THR A 498 -11.49 -0.16 4.10
N THR A 499 -12.27 -0.44 3.06
CA THR A 499 -11.92 -1.39 2.00
C THR A 499 -11.97 -0.71 0.65
N VAL A 500 -10.84 -0.75 -0.05
CA VAL A 500 -10.69 -0.27 -1.41
C VAL A 500 -10.09 -1.34 -2.30
N ASN A 501 -10.05 -1.07 -3.60
CA ASN A 501 -9.29 -1.86 -4.54
C ASN A 501 -7.77 -1.72 -4.27
N ALA A 502 -7.05 -2.84 -4.12
CA ALA A 502 -5.60 -2.90 -3.98
C ALA A 502 -4.85 -2.79 -5.32
N THR A 503 -5.55 -2.91 -6.44
CA THR A 503 -4.99 -2.90 -7.80
C THR A 503 -5.00 -1.48 -8.42
N GLY A 504 -4.70 -0.45 -7.61
CA GLY A 504 -4.08 0.79 -8.11
C GLY A 504 -2.59 0.54 -8.41
N LEU A 505 -1.84 1.53 -8.93
CA LEU A 505 -0.41 1.39 -9.26
C LEU A 505 0.32 0.57 -8.18
N PRO A 506 0.67 -0.71 -8.44
CA PRO A 506 0.97 -1.70 -7.39
C PRO A 506 2.34 -1.50 -6.71
N TYR A 507 2.88 -0.28 -6.74
CA TYR A 507 4.32 -0.10 -6.85
C TYR A 507 5.01 0.64 -5.72
N LEU A 508 4.28 1.39 -4.89
CA LEU A 508 4.91 2.23 -3.85
C LEU A 508 4.34 2.01 -2.45
N SER A 509 3.18 1.37 -2.29
CA SER A 509 2.48 1.32 -1.01
C SER A 509 3.06 0.40 0.06
N ASP A 510 3.95 -0.53 -0.32
CA ASP A 510 4.42 -1.59 0.59
C ASP A 510 5.82 -1.33 1.18
N ILE A 511 6.49 -0.26 0.75
CA ILE A 511 7.83 0.10 1.23
C ILE A 511 7.71 1.28 2.19
N PRO A 512 8.17 1.16 3.45
CA PRO A 512 8.16 2.26 4.40
C PRO A 512 8.90 3.50 3.86
N PRO A 513 8.56 4.73 4.27
CA PRO A 513 9.26 5.93 3.83
C PRO A 513 10.75 5.86 4.20
N PHE A 514 11.60 6.46 3.35
CA PHE A 514 13.03 6.57 3.63
C PHE A 514 13.23 7.50 4.84
N PRO A 515 13.92 7.07 5.91
CA PRO A 515 13.96 7.82 7.16
C PRO A 515 15.02 8.93 7.13
N ILE A 516 14.85 9.90 6.22
CA ILE A 516 15.84 10.97 5.95
C ILE A 516 16.25 11.72 7.21
N ASP A 517 15.30 12.03 8.10
CA ASP A 517 15.55 12.79 9.34
C ASP A 517 16.31 12.01 10.43
N ARG A 518 16.46 10.70 10.26
CA ARG A 518 17.09 9.81 11.26
C ARG A 518 18.46 9.30 10.81
N ILE A 519 18.89 9.64 9.60
CA ILE A 519 20.16 9.21 9.03
C ILE A 519 21.12 10.39 9.03
N LYS A 520 22.30 10.22 9.67
CA LYS A 520 23.29 11.28 9.77
C LYS A 520 23.94 11.67 8.43
N ASN A 521 24.07 10.71 7.51
CA ASN A 521 24.83 10.86 6.27
C ASN A 521 23.98 10.48 5.06
N VAL A 522 23.28 11.45 4.48
CA VAL A 522 22.56 11.34 3.20
C VAL A 522 23.19 12.33 2.23
N ILE A 523 23.50 11.88 1.02
CA ILE A 523 24.08 12.76 -0.01
C ILE A 523 22.96 13.23 -0.97
N PRO A 524 22.73 14.55 -1.08
CA PRO A 524 21.74 15.07 -2.01
C PRO A 524 22.30 14.98 -3.43
N LEU A 525 21.78 14.02 -4.20
CA LEU A 525 22.03 13.99 -5.63
C LEU A 525 21.15 15.02 -6.33
N VAL A 526 21.70 15.70 -7.34
CA VAL A 526 20.90 16.62 -8.15
C VAL A 526 19.81 15.83 -8.89
N LYS A 527 18.58 16.31 -8.81
CA LYS A 527 17.45 15.79 -9.56
C LYS A 527 17.32 16.57 -10.88
N ILE A 528 17.37 15.86 -12.00
CA ILE A 528 17.42 16.42 -13.35
C ILE A 528 16.17 15.95 -14.11
N PRO A 529 15.27 16.85 -14.55
CA PRO A 529 14.09 16.46 -15.33
C PRO A 529 14.47 15.98 -16.73
N LEU A 530 14.05 14.77 -17.11
CA LEU A 530 14.26 14.25 -18.47
C LEU A 530 13.51 15.07 -19.52
N LYS A 531 12.34 15.61 -19.18
CA LYS A 531 11.55 16.48 -20.06
C LYS A 531 12.32 17.73 -20.52
N ASP A 532 13.27 18.20 -19.71
CA ASP A 532 14.03 19.44 -19.92
C ASP A 532 15.47 19.12 -20.36
N ILE A 533 15.77 17.88 -20.77
CA ILE A 533 17.14 17.41 -21.10
C ILE A 533 17.81 18.21 -22.21
N ASP A 534 17.02 18.86 -23.07
CA ASP A 534 17.53 19.69 -24.15
C ASP A 534 17.84 21.14 -23.75
N ASP A 535 17.42 21.57 -22.57
CA ASP A 535 17.70 22.90 -22.04
C ASP A 535 19.17 23.07 -21.65
N ALA A 536 19.72 24.24 -21.92
CA ALA A 536 21.13 24.55 -21.63
C ALA A 536 21.45 24.42 -20.12
N ALA A 537 20.51 24.80 -19.24
CA ALA A 537 20.68 24.68 -17.79
C ALA A 537 20.74 23.21 -17.35
N THR A 538 19.84 22.37 -17.86
CA THR A 538 19.77 20.94 -17.58
C THR A 538 21.02 20.22 -18.09
N LYS A 539 21.46 20.52 -19.32
CA LYS A 539 22.72 20.03 -19.89
C LYS A 539 23.91 20.34 -19.00
N ARG A 540 23.99 21.58 -18.50
CA ARG A 540 25.05 22.00 -17.57
C ARG A 540 25.01 21.22 -16.25
N GLN A 541 23.82 20.97 -15.70
CA GLN A 541 23.67 20.17 -14.48
C GLN A 541 24.16 18.73 -14.66
N ILE A 542 23.81 18.09 -15.79
CA ILE A 542 24.27 16.74 -16.15
C ILE A 542 25.80 16.72 -16.17
N CYS A 543 26.43 17.68 -16.86
CA CYS A 543 27.88 17.75 -16.97
C CYS A 543 28.56 17.96 -15.60
N VAL A 544 28.05 18.88 -14.78
CA VAL A 544 28.58 19.12 -13.43
C VAL A 544 28.45 17.88 -12.54
N ALA A 545 27.29 17.21 -12.56
CA ALA A 545 27.08 15.98 -11.79
C ALA A 545 28.04 14.85 -12.22
N SER A 546 28.23 14.70 -13.53
CA SER A 546 29.12 13.69 -14.13
C SER A 546 30.59 13.88 -13.73
N ARG A 547 31.03 15.13 -13.52
CA ARG A 547 32.39 15.47 -13.09
C ARG A 547 32.60 15.45 -11.57
N THR A 548 31.53 15.53 -10.78
CA THR A 548 31.62 15.63 -9.31
C THR A 548 31.58 14.26 -8.66
N HIS A 549 30.40 13.70 -8.46
CA HIS A 549 30.23 12.37 -7.87
C HIS A 549 30.13 11.28 -8.93
N GLY A 550 29.86 11.64 -10.20
CA GLY A 550 29.49 10.67 -11.24
C GLY A 550 28.04 10.20 -11.14
N PHE A 551 27.29 10.71 -10.15
CA PHE A 551 25.92 10.32 -9.83
C PHE A 551 24.96 11.50 -9.94
N PHE A 552 23.75 11.24 -10.46
CA PHE A 552 22.60 12.14 -10.39
C PHE A 552 21.30 11.34 -10.48
N GLN A 553 20.17 11.97 -10.16
CA GLN A 553 18.86 11.37 -10.34
C GLN A 553 18.17 11.98 -11.55
N LEU A 554 17.68 11.14 -12.45
CA LEU A 554 16.92 11.55 -13.62
C LEU A 554 15.43 11.37 -13.33
N ASP A 555 14.69 12.47 -13.24
CA ASP A 555 13.24 12.48 -13.06
C ASP A 555 12.59 12.17 -14.41
N LEU A 556 11.96 11.00 -14.49
CA LEU A 556 11.40 10.46 -15.72
C LEU A 556 9.98 10.98 -15.99
N ARG A 557 9.38 11.72 -15.06
CA ARG A 557 8.00 12.17 -15.18
C ARG A 557 7.85 13.35 -16.15
N GLY A 558 6.67 13.47 -16.73
CA GLY A 558 6.28 14.63 -17.53
C GLY A 558 6.89 14.68 -18.93
N CYS A 559 7.43 13.57 -19.44
CA CYS A 559 7.73 13.37 -20.85
C CYS A 559 7.44 11.94 -21.30
N GLU A 560 7.06 11.76 -22.56
CA GLU A 560 6.59 10.47 -23.08
C GLU A 560 7.64 9.35 -22.96
N ASP A 561 8.92 9.64 -23.23
CA ASP A 561 9.99 8.65 -23.13
C ASP A 561 10.23 8.19 -21.68
N GLY A 562 10.18 9.14 -20.75
CA GLY A 562 10.37 8.86 -19.34
C GLY A 562 9.21 8.10 -18.71
N GLU A 563 7.96 8.45 -19.05
CA GLU A 563 6.77 7.69 -18.59
C GLU A 563 6.78 6.24 -19.09
N LYS A 564 7.23 6.02 -20.33
CA LYS A 564 7.39 4.66 -20.88
C LYS A 564 8.49 3.89 -20.14
N LEU A 565 9.61 4.53 -19.83
CA LEU A 565 10.68 3.92 -19.01
C LEU A 565 10.19 3.56 -17.61
N LEU A 566 9.43 4.44 -16.96
CA LEU A 566 8.80 4.16 -15.68
C LEU A 566 7.88 2.94 -15.78
N SER A 567 6.99 2.92 -16.77
CA SER A 567 6.11 1.78 -17.00
C SER A 567 6.88 0.47 -17.26
N ASN A 568 7.96 0.50 -18.03
CA ASN A 568 8.79 -0.69 -18.26
C ASN A 568 9.49 -1.17 -16.99
N ALA A 569 10.04 -0.25 -16.19
CA ALA A 569 10.61 -0.59 -14.89
C ALA A 569 9.53 -1.19 -13.97
N GLU A 570 8.33 -0.59 -13.92
CA GLU A 570 7.19 -1.08 -13.14
C GLU A 570 6.70 -2.48 -13.57
N GLN A 571 6.73 -2.80 -14.86
CA GLN A 571 6.42 -4.18 -15.24
C GLN A 571 7.52 -5.13 -14.73
N LEU A 572 8.79 -4.71 -14.77
CA LEU A 572 9.93 -5.54 -14.41
C LEU A 572 10.13 -5.78 -12.90
N PHE A 573 9.83 -4.88 -11.95
CA PHE A 573 9.88 -5.29 -10.53
C PHE A 573 8.70 -6.20 -10.16
N SER A 574 7.52 -6.02 -10.75
CA SER A 574 6.38 -6.96 -10.61
C SER A 574 6.79 -8.35 -11.07
N PHE A 575 7.42 -8.42 -12.24
CA PHE A 575 8.00 -9.64 -12.75
C PHE A 575 9.14 -10.18 -11.86
N SER A 576 10.01 -9.32 -11.34
CA SER A 576 11.13 -9.72 -10.46
C SER A 576 10.65 -10.46 -9.21
N LYS A 577 9.61 -9.93 -8.53
CA LYS A 577 9.01 -10.57 -7.35
C LYS A 577 8.56 -11.99 -7.66
N LYS A 578 8.00 -12.22 -8.85
CA LYS A 578 7.60 -13.54 -9.34
C LYS A 578 8.82 -14.40 -9.70
N ALA A 579 9.76 -13.86 -10.48
CA ALA A 579 10.90 -14.59 -11.03
C ALA A 579 11.83 -15.15 -9.96
N PHE A 580 12.14 -14.38 -8.90
CA PHE A 580 13.01 -14.87 -7.83
C PHE A 580 12.37 -15.99 -7.00
N VAL A 581 11.03 -16.11 -6.99
CA VAL A 581 10.31 -17.11 -6.21
C VAL A 581 9.95 -18.34 -7.04
N GLU A 582 9.46 -18.14 -8.27
CA GLU A 582 8.86 -19.21 -9.07
C GLU A 582 9.85 -19.95 -9.96
N VAL A 583 10.98 -19.35 -10.33
CA VAL A 583 11.99 -20.04 -11.14
C VAL A 583 12.59 -21.19 -10.32
N PRO A 584 12.50 -22.46 -10.81
CA PRO A 584 13.05 -23.60 -10.10
C PRO A 584 14.56 -23.48 -9.86
N CYS A 585 15.03 -23.91 -8.69
CA CYS A 585 16.45 -23.86 -8.33
C CYS A 585 17.35 -24.56 -9.38
N GLU A 586 16.87 -25.65 -9.98
CA GLU A 586 17.61 -26.39 -11.00
C GLU A 586 17.87 -25.53 -12.26
N GLU A 587 16.87 -24.74 -12.69
CA GLU A 587 17.02 -23.82 -13.82
C GLU A 587 17.92 -22.63 -13.48
N LYS A 588 17.84 -22.12 -12.25
CA LYS A 588 18.76 -21.08 -11.76
C LYS A 588 20.20 -21.57 -11.79
N GLU A 589 20.47 -22.75 -11.24
CA GLU A 589 21.82 -23.34 -11.22
C GLU A 589 22.30 -23.70 -12.64
N ALA A 590 21.40 -24.13 -13.53
CA ALA A 590 21.70 -24.40 -14.93
C ALA A 590 22.14 -23.14 -15.70
N SER A 591 21.52 -22.00 -15.39
CA SER A 591 21.83 -20.69 -15.95
C SER A 591 22.90 -19.91 -15.18
N SER A 592 23.56 -20.54 -14.19
CA SER A 592 24.52 -19.85 -13.33
C SER A 592 25.76 -19.39 -14.10
N PHE A 593 26.24 -18.16 -13.82
CA PHE A 593 27.43 -17.56 -14.47
C PHE A 593 28.61 -18.53 -14.58
N PHE A 594 28.84 -19.30 -13.51
CA PHE A 594 29.91 -20.27 -13.39
C PHE A 594 29.79 -21.43 -14.39
N LYS A 595 28.57 -21.96 -14.54
CA LYS A 595 28.29 -23.13 -15.37
C LYS A 595 28.32 -22.78 -16.84
N ILE A 596 27.78 -21.62 -17.22
CA ILE A 596 27.70 -21.17 -18.62
C ILE A 596 28.91 -20.32 -19.05
N ARG A 597 29.83 -20.01 -18.12
CA ARG A 597 31.02 -19.17 -18.36
C ARG A 597 30.68 -17.84 -19.03
N SER A 598 29.62 -17.19 -18.54
CA SER A 598 29.11 -15.91 -19.02
C SER A 598 28.91 -14.94 -17.87
N ILE A 599 28.93 -13.64 -18.18
CA ILE A 599 28.53 -12.56 -17.27
C ILE A 599 27.01 -12.29 -17.29
N HIS A 600 26.30 -12.92 -18.23
CA HIS A 600 24.84 -13.01 -18.26
C HIS A 600 24.38 -14.32 -17.61
N GLY A 601 23.11 -14.43 -17.24
CA GLY A 601 22.52 -15.60 -16.58
C GLY A 601 22.17 -15.31 -15.12
N TRP A 602 22.41 -16.27 -14.23
CA TRP A 602 22.06 -16.16 -12.81
C TRP A 602 23.28 -16.13 -11.88
N LYS A 603 23.19 -15.31 -10.82
CA LYS A 603 24.16 -15.25 -9.73
C LYS A 603 23.47 -15.48 -8.40
N LYS A 604 23.95 -16.48 -7.67
CA LYS A 604 23.50 -16.81 -6.31
C LYS A 604 24.01 -15.80 -5.27
N ALA A 605 23.22 -15.54 -4.23
CA ALA A 605 23.71 -14.84 -3.04
C ALA A 605 24.83 -15.61 -2.32
N GLY A 606 25.62 -14.93 -1.50
CA GLY A 606 26.63 -15.55 -0.64
C GLY A 606 28.06 -15.55 -1.19
N PHE A 607 28.35 -14.70 -2.17
CA PHE A 607 29.70 -14.54 -2.72
C PHE A 607 30.57 -13.66 -1.82
N VAL A 608 31.88 -13.89 -1.82
CA VAL A 608 32.87 -13.18 -1.00
C VAL A 608 33.83 -12.42 -1.90
N ASP A 609 33.87 -11.09 -1.76
CA ASP A 609 34.85 -10.26 -2.46
C ASP A 609 36.29 -10.56 -1.95
N SER A 610 37.24 -10.76 -2.85
CA SER A 610 38.62 -11.09 -2.49
C SER A 610 39.37 -9.92 -1.84
N LYS A 611 38.92 -8.68 -2.09
CA LYS A 611 39.47 -7.46 -1.52
C LYS A 611 38.86 -7.12 -0.16
N ASP A 612 37.74 -7.75 0.19
CA ASP A 612 37.15 -7.56 1.50
C ASP A 612 38.00 -8.25 2.57
N VAL A 613 38.70 -7.42 3.37
CA VAL A 613 39.57 -7.87 4.47
C VAL A 613 38.83 -8.77 5.45
N HIS A 614 37.51 -8.58 5.59
CA HIS A 614 36.66 -9.34 6.50
C HIS A 614 36.04 -10.59 5.87
N LYS A 615 36.28 -10.85 4.56
CA LYS A 615 35.74 -12.00 3.81
C LYS A 615 34.22 -12.18 3.97
N ARG A 616 33.46 -11.08 3.95
CA ARG A 616 32.00 -11.12 4.16
C ARG A 616 31.30 -11.67 2.93
N LYS A 617 30.16 -12.33 3.16
CA LYS A 617 29.29 -12.85 2.09
C LYS A 617 28.21 -11.84 1.73
N ASP A 618 28.03 -11.56 0.45
CA ASP A 618 26.91 -10.75 -0.01
C ASP A 618 25.55 -11.46 0.18
N ARG A 619 24.48 -10.67 0.14
CA ARG A 619 23.10 -11.15 0.35
C ARG A 619 22.25 -11.12 -0.92
N SER A 620 22.82 -10.76 -2.07
CA SER A 620 22.04 -10.43 -3.25
C SER A 620 22.06 -11.53 -4.29
N GLU A 621 20.86 -11.94 -4.72
CA GLU A 621 20.63 -12.81 -5.86
C GLU A 621 20.35 -11.95 -7.10
N MET A 622 20.87 -12.35 -8.27
CA MET A 622 20.76 -11.53 -9.49
C MET A 622 20.46 -12.38 -10.72
N PHE A 623 19.62 -11.84 -11.61
CA PHE A 623 19.47 -12.30 -12.99
C PHE A 623 19.97 -11.22 -13.94
N HIS A 624 20.78 -11.60 -14.92
CA HIS A 624 21.36 -10.72 -15.92
C HIS A 624 20.94 -11.18 -17.30
N VAL A 625 20.15 -10.37 -18.00
CA VAL A 625 19.73 -10.64 -19.37
C VAL A 625 20.53 -9.75 -20.30
N GLY A 626 21.30 -10.34 -21.21
CA GLY A 626 22.11 -9.62 -22.18
C GLY A 626 21.24 -8.89 -23.21
N LYS A 627 21.68 -7.70 -23.63
CA LYS A 627 21.05 -6.92 -24.71
C LYS A 627 20.92 -7.73 -25.99
N ASP A 628 22.04 -8.31 -26.45
CA ASP A 628 22.08 -9.06 -27.70
C ASP A 628 21.09 -10.21 -27.70
N ASP A 629 20.99 -10.92 -26.57
CA ASP A 629 20.04 -12.02 -26.40
C ASP A 629 18.59 -11.53 -26.42
N ALA A 630 18.28 -10.45 -25.69
CA ALA A 630 16.93 -9.89 -25.65
C ALA A 630 16.45 -9.41 -27.04
N ILE A 631 17.34 -8.75 -27.80
CA ILE A 631 17.07 -8.31 -29.17
C ILE A 631 16.87 -9.52 -30.07
N ARG A 632 17.80 -10.49 -30.05
CA ARG A 632 17.73 -11.69 -30.91
C ARG A 632 16.48 -12.51 -30.68
N ILE A 633 16.01 -12.70 -29.44
CA ILE A 633 14.76 -13.46 -29.20
C ILE A 633 13.57 -12.73 -29.81
N VAL A 634 13.48 -11.41 -29.62
CA VAL A 634 12.38 -10.61 -30.15
C VAL A 634 12.40 -10.58 -31.69
N GLU A 635 13.59 -10.51 -32.28
CA GLU A 635 13.80 -10.51 -33.74
C GLU A 635 13.82 -11.91 -34.37
N ARG A 636 13.76 -12.98 -33.57
CA ARG A 636 13.82 -14.39 -33.98
C ARG A 636 15.13 -14.76 -34.73
N ASP A 637 16.26 -14.25 -34.28
CA ASP A 637 17.60 -14.64 -34.77
C ASP A 637 18.01 -16.01 -34.18
N GLU A 638 18.46 -16.94 -35.01
CA GLU A 638 18.79 -18.33 -34.64
C GLU A 638 20.18 -18.51 -34.01
N LYS A 639 20.94 -17.41 -33.80
CA LYS A 639 22.27 -17.48 -33.19
C LYS A 639 22.25 -18.04 -31.76
N PRO A 640 23.33 -18.71 -31.32
CA PRO A 640 23.43 -19.26 -29.96
C PRO A 640 23.22 -18.19 -28.89
N MET A 641 22.45 -18.59 -27.87
CA MET A 641 22.03 -17.73 -26.77
C MET A 641 22.49 -18.27 -25.42
N VAL A 642 22.57 -17.38 -24.43
CA VAL A 642 22.66 -17.82 -23.04
C VAL A 642 21.38 -18.56 -22.65
N ALA A 643 21.54 -19.70 -21.98
CA ALA A 643 20.41 -20.47 -21.47
C ALA A 643 19.81 -19.76 -20.24
N TYR A 644 18.79 -18.95 -20.46
CA TYR A 644 17.99 -18.34 -19.38
C TYR A 644 16.91 -19.31 -18.89
N PRO A 645 16.47 -19.19 -17.63
CA PRO A 645 15.28 -19.91 -17.17
C PRO A 645 14.07 -19.58 -18.03
N HIS A 646 13.16 -20.55 -18.20
CA HIS A 646 12.02 -20.41 -19.14
C HIS A 646 11.19 -19.15 -18.86
N LEU A 647 10.95 -18.83 -17.58
CA LEU A 647 10.15 -17.67 -17.21
C LEU A 647 10.77 -16.34 -17.68
N LEU A 648 12.10 -16.23 -17.74
CA LEU A 648 12.78 -15.05 -18.28
C LEU A 648 12.70 -15.04 -19.80
N THR A 649 12.91 -16.18 -20.45
CA THR A 649 12.83 -16.33 -21.90
C THR A 649 11.44 -16.01 -22.43
N ASP A 650 10.39 -16.53 -21.79
CA ASP A 650 8.98 -16.33 -22.15
C ASP A 650 8.54 -14.86 -21.99
N ASN A 651 9.23 -14.09 -21.13
CA ASN A 651 8.91 -12.70 -20.82
C ASN A 651 10.02 -11.73 -21.26
N VAL A 652 10.92 -12.17 -22.15
CA VAL A 652 12.10 -11.39 -22.55
C VAL A 652 11.74 -10.06 -23.19
N ARG A 653 10.54 -9.94 -23.76
CA ARG A 653 10.04 -8.69 -24.35
C ARG A 653 10.07 -7.53 -23.35
N MET A 654 9.78 -7.80 -22.08
CA MET A 654 9.84 -6.80 -21.01
C MET A 654 11.26 -6.24 -20.81
N PHE A 655 12.27 -7.11 -20.92
CA PHE A 655 13.67 -6.71 -20.86
C PHE A 655 14.07 -5.94 -22.11
N TYR A 656 13.65 -6.41 -23.29
CA TYR A 656 13.90 -5.72 -24.57
C TYR A 656 13.39 -4.27 -24.53
N ASP A 657 12.13 -4.06 -24.13
CA ASP A 657 11.53 -2.72 -24.13
C ASP A 657 12.25 -1.78 -23.15
N LEU A 658 12.63 -2.26 -21.96
CA LEU A 658 13.47 -1.49 -21.03
C LEU A 658 14.85 -1.19 -21.64
N ILE A 659 15.53 -2.19 -22.19
CA ILE A 659 16.89 -2.08 -22.73
C ILE A 659 16.96 -1.03 -23.83
N VAL A 660 16.08 -1.10 -24.83
CA VAL A 660 16.10 -0.18 -25.98
C VAL A 660 15.92 1.26 -25.51
N ARG A 661 14.90 1.52 -24.68
CA ARG A 661 14.63 2.89 -24.19
C ARG A 661 15.70 3.42 -23.25
N SER A 662 16.25 2.55 -22.41
CA SER A 662 17.35 2.89 -21.51
C SER A 662 18.60 3.24 -22.30
N HIS A 663 18.86 2.51 -23.38
CA HIS A 663 19.96 2.77 -24.28
C HIS A 663 19.78 4.09 -25.04
N GLU A 664 18.60 4.37 -25.58
CA GLU A 664 18.29 5.66 -26.23
C GLU A 664 18.49 6.84 -25.27
N THR A 665 17.99 6.72 -24.04
CA THR A 665 18.14 7.75 -23.00
C THR A 665 19.61 7.90 -22.60
N GLY A 666 20.33 6.79 -22.45
CA GLY A 666 21.76 6.78 -22.17
C GLY A 666 22.58 7.46 -23.27
N SER A 667 22.28 7.20 -24.53
CA SER A 667 22.92 7.84 -25.68
C SER A 667 22.74 9.36 -25.67
N ARG A 668 21.56 9.86 -25.30
CA ARG A 668 21.33 11.32 -25.14
C ARG A 668 22.21 11.90 -24.05
N LEU A 669 22.31 11.23 -22.89
CA LEU A 669 23.16 11.67 -21.78
C LEU A 669 24.65 11.67 -22.16
N LEU A 670 25.13 10.60 -22.80
CA LEU A 670 26.52 10.51 -23.28
C LEU A 670 26.84 11.60 -24.30
N SER A 671 25.92 11.88 -25.22
CA SER A 671 26.07 12.94 -26.23
C SER A 671 26.19 14.33 -25.60
N ILE A 672 25.45 14.61 -24.52
CA ILE A 672 25.55 15.87 -23.78
C ILE A 672 26.92 16.01 -23.13
N VAL A 673 27.38 14.97 -22.43
CA VAL A 673 28.69 14.97 -21.75
C VAL A 673 29.84 15.06 -22.75
N ALA A 674 29.76 14.35 -23.88
CA ALA A 674 30.78 14.40 -24.94
C ALA A 674 30.96 15.81 -25.50
N ARG A 675 29.85 16.47 -25.89
CA ARG A 675 29.90 17.83 -26.44
C ARG A 675 30.46 18.85 -25.47
N ASP A 676 30.12 18.74 -24.18
CA ASP A 676 30.64 19.61 -23.13
C ASP A 676 32.15 19.42 -22.88
N LEU A 677 32.70 18.25 -23.20
CA LEU A 677 34.12 17.93 -23.10
C LEU A 677 34.90 18.16 -24.41
N GLY A 678 34.23 18.58 -25.49
CA GLY A 678 34.84 18.74 -26.81
C GLY A 678 35.17 17.40 -27.51
N ILE A 679 34.55 16.32 -27.06
CA ILE A 679 34.68 14.98 -27.68
C ILE A 679 33.66 14.87 -28.82
N ASP A 680 34.05 14.18 -29.90
CA ASP A 680 33.13 13.84 -30.99
C ASP A 680 32.04 12.89 -30.45
N ALA A 681 30.82 13.43 -30.33
CA ALA A 681 29.69 12.68 -29.82
C ALA A 681 29.29 11.51 -30.75
N ASP A 682 29.48 11.64 -32.06
CA ASP A 682 29.10 10.59 -32.99
C ASP A 682 30.09 9.43 -32.93
N ASP A 683 31.39 9.70 -32.77
CA ASP A 683 32.39 8.65 -32.51
C ASP A 683 32.11 7.93 -31.18
N LEU A 684 31.80 8.67 -30.12
CA LEU A 684 31.43 8.07 -28.83
C LEU A 684 30.20 7.18 -28.95
N LEU A 685 29.15 7.63 -29.65
CA LEU A 685 27.92 6.86 -29.84
C LEU A 685 28.11 5.66 -30.78
N ALA A 686 28.98 5.76 -31.79
CA ALA A 686 29.32 4.62 -32.65
C ALA A 686 29.98 3.47 -31.87
N ARG A 687 30.73 3.80 -30.80
CA ARG A 687 31.29 2.82 -29.86
C ARG A 687 30.24 2.21 -28.91
N HIS A 688 29.01 2.72 -28.92
CA HIS A 688 27.89 2.24 -28.13
C HIS A 688 26.69 1.79 -28.97
N ASP A 689 26.82 1.63 -30.28
CA ASP A 689 25.72 1.21 -31.15
C ASP A 689 24.99 -0.05 -30.62
N ILE A 690 23.69 0.10 -30.35
CA ILE A 690 22.81 -0.94 -29.80
C ILE A 690 22.70 -2.17 -30.69
N HIS A 691 22.95 -2.06 -31.99
CA HIS A 691 22.86 -3.17 -32.94
C HIS A 691 24.20 -3.92 -33.09
N ARG A 692 25.28 -3.40 -32.52
CA ARG A 692 26.56 -4.12 -32.44
C ARG A 692 26.61 -4.99 -31.20
N ASN A 693 27.32 -6.12 -31.31
CA ASN A 693 27.52 -7.03 -30.19
C ASN A 693 28.23 -6.29 -29.05
N SER A 694 27.69 -6.44 -27.85
CA SER A 694 28.26 -5.85 -26.65
C SER A 694 27.88 -6.67 -25.42
N THR A 695 28.38 -6.25 -24.27
CA THR A 695 28.01 -6.85 -22.99
C THR A 695 26.99 -6.01 -22.22
N ASP A 696 26.24 -5.17 -22.93
CA ASP A 696 25.10 -4.46 -22.35
C ASP A 696 24.10 -5.46 -21.79
N GLN A 697 23.47 -5.11 -20.67
CA GLN A 697 22.59 -6.04 -19.99
C GLN A 697 21.58 -5.29 -19.10
N ALA A 698 20.41 -5.89 -18.95
CA ALA A 698 19.48 -5.56 -17.88
C ALA A 698 19.65 -6.57 -16.74
N ARG A 699 19.67 -6.08 -15.50
CA ARG A 699 19.84 -6.86 -14.29
C ARG A 699 18.65 -6.70 -13.36
N LEU A 700 18.09 -7.81 -12.94
CA LEU A 700 17.19 -7.87 -11.78
C LEU A 700 18.02 -8.26 -10.56
N THR A 701 17.83 -7.56 -9.46
CA THR A 701 18.49 -7.86 -8.18
C THR A 701 17.44 -8.02 -7.09
N PHE A 702 17.58 -9.10 -6.31
CA PHE A 702 16.81 -9.33 -5.10
C PHE A 702 17.75 -9.40 -3.90
N THR A 703 17.40 -8.67 -2.84
CA THR A 703 18.05 -8.72 -1.54
C THR A 703 16.97 -8.96 -0.49
N PRO A 704 17.08 -10.03 0.32
CA PRO A 704 16.07 -10.33 1.33
C PRO A 704 16.07 -9.29 2.47
N ALA A 705 14.90 -9.11 3.10
CA ALA A 705 14.75 -8.32 4.32
C ALA A 705 15.73 -8.75 5.43
N LEU A 706 16.06 -7.83 6.34
CA LEU A 706 16.76 -8.17 7.57
C LEU A 706 15.86 -8.96 8.52
N GLU A 707 16.41 -9.96 9.20
CA GLU A 707 15.77 -10.56 10.37
C GLU A 707 15.75 -9.52 11.51
N LYS A 708 14.59 -9.30 12.15
CA LYS A 708 14.50 -8.41 13.33
C LYS A 708 15.45 -8.90 14.43
N ARG A 709 16.52 -8.17 14.71
CA ARG A 709 17.45 -8.44 15.83
C ARG A 709 17.51 -7.25 16.81
N PRO A 710 17.87 -7.48 18.09
CA PRO A 710 17.80 -6.46 19.15
C PRO A 710 18.70 -5.24 18.90
N GLU A 711 18.32 -4.08 19.43
CA GLU A 711 18.93 -2.75 19.20
C GLU A 711 20.37 -2.55 19.74
N HIS A 712 21.02 -3.60 20.21
CA HIS A 712 22.35 -3.54 20.85
C HIS A 712 23.37 -4.37 20.06
N GLU A 713 23.70 -3.93 18.86
CA GLU A 713 24.78 -4.52 18.06
C GLU A 713 25.97 -3.54 17.94
N SER A 714 27.16 -4.07 18.16
CA SER A 714 28.47 -3.42 18.03
C SER A 714 28.79 -3.00 16.58
N HIS A 715 29.85 -2.21 16.39
CA HIS A 715 30.31 -1.81 15.04
C HIS A 715 30.65 -3.02 14.15
N GLU A 716 31.18 -4.11 14.72
CA GLU A 716 31.49 -5.36 14.02
C GLU A 716 30.23 -6.18 13.65
N GLU A 717 29.08 -5.96 14.29
CA GLU A 717 27.82 -6.66 13.98
C GLU A 717 27.01 -5.97 12.87
N LYS A 718 27.16 -4.63 12.72
CA LYS A 718 26.66 -3.88 11.55
C LYS A 718 27.35 -4.30 10.25
N ASP A 719 28.55 -4.88 10.35
CA ASP A 719 29.35 -5.35 9.22
C ASP A 719 28.78 -6.60 8.51
N LEU A 720 27.75 -7.26 9.04
CA LEU A 720 27.04 -8.39 8.41
C LEU A 720 25.97 -7.98 7.38
N GLN A 721 25.76 -6.68 7.16
CA GLN A 721 24.62 -6.14 6.41
C GLN A 721 24.96 -5.72 4.96
N ILE A 722 26.16 -6.03 4.47
CA ILE A 722 26.57 -5.74 3.09
C ILE A 722 25.81 -6.64 2.11
N SER A 723 25.10 -6.01 1.19
CA SER A 723 24.31 -6.67 0.14
C SER A 723 25.03 -6.68 -1.20
N LEU A 724 25.90 -5.69 -1.45
CA LEU A 724 26.85 -5.64 -2.54
C LEU A 724 28.08 -4.85 -2.08
N HIS A 725 29.28 -5.39 -2.28
CA HIS A 725 30.54 -4.80 -1.83
C HIS A 725 30.85 -3.47 -2.53
N GLU A 726 31.84 -2.75 -2.01
CA GLU A 726 32.32 -1.51 -2.64
C GLU A 726 32.90 -1.77 -4.03
N HIS A 727 32.46 -1.02 -5.02
CA HIS A 727 32.93 -1.13 -6.39
C HIS A 727 32.65 0.15 -7.19
N THR A 728 33.28 0.22 -8.35
CA THR A 728 32.87 1.11 -9.44
C THR A 728 32.29 0.28 -10.58
N ASP A 729 31.43 0.90 -11.39
CA ASP A 729 30.86 0.23 -12.56
C ASP A 729 31.88 0.26 -13.70
N PHE A 730 32.22 -0.90 -14.24
CA PHE A 730 33.21 -0.99 -15.31
C PHE A 730 32.71 -0.50 -16.70
N GLY A 731 31.40 -0.27 -16.83
CA GLY A 731 30.75 0.18 -18.06
C GLY A 731 30.93 1.68 -18.32
N THR A 732 30.07 2.24 -19.17
CA THR A 732 30.09 3.67 -19.54
C THR A 732 29.06 4.43 -18.72
N LEU A 733 27.83 3.92 -18.68
CA LEU A 733 26.71 4.51 -17.97
C LEU A 733 25.84 3.40 -17.38
N THR A 734 25.37 3.62 -16.16
CA THR A 734 24.41 2.75 -15.48
C THR A 734 23.14 3.54 -15.17
N LEU A 735 21.98 2.95 -15.48
CA LEU A 735 20.68 3.43 -15.02
C LEU A 735 20.10 2.45 -14.00
N LEU A 736 19.78 2.94 -12.80
CA LEU A 736 19.31 2.15 -11.67
C LEU A 736 17.92 2.61 -11.24
N TRP A 737 16.98 1.68 -11.20
CA TRP A 737 15.69 1.85 -10.54
C TRP A 737 15.70 1.07 -9.22
N ASN A 738 15.48 1.77 -8.12
CA ASN A 738 15.35 1.18 -6.79
C ASN A 738 14.14 1.78 -6.05
N GLN A 739 13.39 0.92 -5.37
CA GLN A 739 12.21 1.35 -4.61
C GLN A 739 12.49 1.56 -3.12
N ALA A 740 13.57 0.95 -2.61
CA ALA A 740 14.05 1.10 -1.24
C ALA A 740 15.49 1.60 -1.25
N GLY A 741 15.92 2.15 -0.11
CA GLY A 741 17.27 2.67 0.09
C GLY A 741 18.35 1.58 0.11
N GLY A 742 19.45 1.87 0.80
CA GLY A 742 20.57 0.93 0.95
C GLY A 742 21.73 1.18 -0.03
N LEU A 743 21.52 1.94 -1.11
CA LEU A 743 22.63 2.45 -1.91
C LEU A 743 23.42 3.47 -1.08
N GLN A 744 24.74 3.30 -1.03
CA GLN A 744 25.66 4.28 -0.48
C GLN A 744 26.75 4.63 -1.49
N ILE A 745 27.10 5.90 -1.57
CA ILE A 745 28.22 6.39 -2.38
C ILE A 745 29.23 7.12 -1.48
N GLN A 746 30.50 7.13 -1.87
CA GLN A 746 31.50 7.92 -1.17
C GLN A 746 31.44 9.38 -1.60
N ASP A 747 31.43 10.29 -0.63
CA ASP A 747 31.64 11.71 -0.88
C ASP A 747 33.14 12.01 -1.13
N LYS A 748 33.47 13.28 -1.39
CA LYS A 748 34.85 13.71 -1.65
C LYS A 748 35.81 13.52 -0.46
N SER A 749 35.28 13.34 0.76
CA SER A 749 36.08 13.05 1.96
C SER A 749 36.31 11.55 2.16
N GLY A 750 35.72 10.70 1.31
CA GLY A 750 35.76 9.24 1.44
C GLY A 750 34.69 8.68 2.38
N GLN A 751 33.76 9.51 2.86
CA GLN A 751 32.71 9.11 3.79
C GLN A 751 31.54 8.48 3.04
N TRP A 752 31.02 7.37 3.57
CA TRP A 752 29.85 6.68 3.02
C TRP A 752 28.55 7.41 3.34
N CYS A 753 27.84 7.82 2.30
CA CYS A 753 26.57 8.55 2.37
C CYS A 753 25.47 7.77 1.66
N TYR A 754 24.29 7.66 2.29
CA TYR A 754 23.13 7.05 1.67
C TYR A 754 22.57 7.91 0.54
N VAL A 755 22.08 7.24 -0.50
CA VAL A 755 21.30 7.87 -1.57
C VAL A 755 19.82 7.58 -1.32
N GLU A 756 19.02 8.63 -1.25
CA GLU A 756 17.57 8.52 -1.13
C GLU A 756 16.95 8.03 -2.46
N PRO A 757 16.11 6.98 -2.43
CA PRO A 757 15.30 6.61 -3.60
C PRO A 757 14.20 7.66 -3.80
N LEU A 758 14.20 8.38 -4.92
CA LEU A 758 13.11 9.29 -5.27
C LEU A 758 12.11 8.61 -6.20
N GLU A 759 10.83 8.82 -5.91
CA GLU A 759 9.73 8.34 -6.73
C GLU A 759 9.77 8.96 -8.13
N GLY A 760 9.47 8.15 -9.15
CA GLY A 760 9.47 8.57 -10.55
C GLY A 760 10.87 8.85 -11.11
N CYS A 761 11.94 8.55 -10.37
CA CYS A 761 13.31 8.81 -10.78
C CYS A 761 14.09 7.50 -11.00
N CYS A 762 15.09 7.55 -11.89
CA CYS A 762 16.17 6.57 -11.90
C CYS A 762 17.50 7.23 -11.53
N ILE A 763 18.39 6.48 -10.92
CA ILE A 763 19.74 6.93 -10.57
C ILE A 763 20.66 6.65 -11.75
N CYS A 764 21.36 7.69 -12.21
CA CYS A 764 22.38 7.59 -13.25
C CYS A 764 23.77 7.55 -12.61
N ASN A 765 24.64 6.65 -13.07
CA ASN A 765 26.05 6.56 -12.64
C ASN A 765 26.98 6.47 -13.85
N MET A 766 28.03 7.29 -13.86
CA MET A 766 29.13 7.22 -14.84
C MET A 766 30.10 6.10 -14.46
N GLY A 767 30.49 5.28 -15.44
CA GLY A 767 31.38 4.13 -15.21
C GLY A 767 32.83 4.37 -15.64
N ASP A 768 33.70 3.42 -15.28
CA ASP A 768 35.14 3.45 -15.53
C ASP A 768 35.51 3.62 -17.00
N SER A 769 34.73 3.06 -17.93
CA SER A 769 35.04 3.23 -19.36
C SER A 769 34.75 4.65 -19.83
N MET A 770 33.75 5.33 -19.25
CA MET A 770 33.53 6.76 -19.52
C MET A 770 34.68 7.61 -18.96
N VAL A 771 35.24 7.25 -17.81
CA VAL A 771 36.46 7.87 -17.27
C VAL A 771 37.62 7.71 -18.26
N ALA A 772 37.81 6.51 -18.80
CA ALA A 772 38.87 6.26 -19.79
C ALA A 772 38.65 7.02 -21.11
N LEU A 773 37.42 7.02 -21.63
CA LEU A 773 37.04 7.70 -22.88
C LEU A 773 37.16 9.23 -22.79
N THR A 774 37.20 9.78 -21.59
CA THR A 774 37.25 11.22 -21.33
C THR A 774 38.57 11.69 -20.70
N GLY A 775 39.59 10.82 -20.65
CA GLY A 775 40.89 11.19 -20.08
C GLY A 775 40.83 11.51 -18.58
N GLY A 776 39.86 10.97 -17.85
CA GLY A 776 39.66 11.23 -16.43
C GLY A 776 38.84 12.49 -16.11
N LYS A 777 38.20 13.12 -17.10
CA LYS A 777 37.42 14.34 -16.89
C LYS A 777 36.06 14.10 -16.23
N VAL A 778 35.52 12.88 -16.29
CA VAL A 778 34.34 12.47 -15.50
C VAL A 778 34.75 11.61 -14.30
N SER A 779 33.86 11.49 -13.32
CA SER A 779 34.08 10.70 -12.11
C SER A 779 33.28 9.40 -12.19
N SER A 780 33.93 8.26 -11.89
CA SER A 780 33.26 6.98 -11.64
C SER A 780 33.17 6.79 -10.13
N GLY A 781 31.97 6.98 -9.58
CA GLY A 781 31.79 7.05 -8.14
C GLY A 781 31.87 5.67 -7.48
N ASN A 782 32.70 5.56 -6.44
CA ASN A 782 32.77 4.34 -5.63
C ASN A 782 31.50 4.21 -4.79
N HIS A 783 30.84 3.06 -4.90
CA HIS A 783 29.54 2.82 -4.30
C HIS A 783 29.41 1.39 -3.76
N ARG A 784 28.49 1.20 -2.81
CA ARG A 784 28.16 -0.10 -2.23
C ARG A 784 26.67 -0.20 -1.93
N VAL A 785 26.17 -1.41 -1.71
CA VAL A 785 24.79 -1.63 -1.26
C VAL A 785 24.81 -2.30 0.10
N VAL A 786 24.20 -1.65 1.07
CA VAL A 786 23.99 -2.15 2.44
C VAL A 786 22.48 -2.32 2.67
N ALA A 787 22.11 -2.85 3.84
CA ALA A 787 20.72 -2.88 4.24
C ALA A 787 20.11 -1.47 4.23
N ALA A 788 18.85 -1.36 3.81
CA ALA A 788 18.15 -0.09 3.83
C ALA A 788 17.97 0.40 5.27
N PRO A 789 18.07 1.72 5.52
CA PRO A 789 17.97 2.28 6.86
C PRO A 789 16.55 2.21 7.41
N GLY A 790 16.42 2.09 8.74
CA GLY A 790 15.13 2.09 9.44
C GLY A 790 14.22 0.93 9.05
N GLU A 791 12.91 1.20 8.93
CA GLU A 791 11.90 0.18 8.62
C GLU A 791 12.03 -0.39 7.21
N GLN A 792 12.65 0.35 6.27
CA GLN A 792 12.92 -0.16 4.93
C GLN A 792 13.87 -1.38 4.94
N GLY A 793 14.74 -1.51 5.95
CA GLY A 793 15.59 -2.69 6.10
C GLY A 793 14.82 -3.98 6.39
N LEU A 794 13.55 -3.87 6.81
CA LEU A 794 12.70 -5.00 7.20
C LEU A 794 11.80 -5.50 6.06
N VAL A 795 11.92 -4.93 4.87
CA VAL A 795 11.19 -5.37 3.67
C VAL A 795 12.16 -5.89 2.61
N ASP A 796 11.68 -6.80 1.77
CA ASP A 796 12.44 -7.33 0.65
C ASP A 796 12.75 -6.23 -0.36
N ARG A 797 14.01 -6.14 -0.78
CA ARG A 797 14.49 -5.12 -1.71
C ARG A 797 14.67 -5.71 -3.10
N TYR A 798 14.07 -5.05 -4.07
CA TYR A 798 14.25 -5.33 -5.49
C TYR A 798 14.86 -4.10 -6.17
N SER A 799 15.71 -4.31 -7.17
CA SER A 799 16.22 -3.24 -8.04
C SER A 799 16.42 -3.73 -9.46
N ILE A 800 16.20 -2.83 -10.42
CA ILE A 800 16.44 -3.06 -11.84
C ILE A 800 17.58 -2.16 -12.28
N VAL A 801 18.52 -2.71 -13.05
CA VAL A 801 19.67 -1.95 -13.53
C VAL A 801 19.87 -2.19 -15.01
N TYR A 802 20.06 -1.14 -15.78
CA TYR A 802 20.56 -1.23 -17.15
C TYR A 802 22.03 -0.78 -17.18
N PHE A 803 22.90 -1.62 -17.75
CA PHE A 803 24.30 -1.32 -17.94
C PHE A 803 24.59 -1.07 -19.41
N MET A 804 25.09 0.12 -19.72
CA MET A 804 25.57 0.51 -21.04
C MET A 804 27.09 0.44 -21.08
N ARG A 805 27.64 -0.21 -22.10
CA ARG A 805 29.07 -0.50 -22.26
C ARG A 805 29.50 -0.31 -23.71
N PRO A 806 30.81 -0.13 -23.96
CA PRO A 806 31.30 -0.10 -25.32
C PRO A 806 31.04 -1.44 -26.03
N ASN A 807 30.70 -1.39 -27.31
CA ASN A 807 30.56 -2.58 -28.14
C ASN A 807 31.90 -3.29 -28.33
N ASP A 808 31.85 -4.57 -28.70
CA ASP A 808 33.01 -5.47 -28.66
C ASP A 808 34.22 -4.96 -29.46
N VAL A 809 33.96 -4.25 -30.56
CA VAL A 809 34.99 -3.71 -31.47
C VAL A 809 35.32 -2.24 -31.22
N GLY A 810 34.49 -1.53 -30.45
CA GLY A 810 34.72 -0.13 -30.11
C GLY A 810 35.96 0.00 -29.25
N VAL A 811 36.92 0.84 -29.65
CA VAL A 811 38.15 1.01 -28.88
C VAL A 811 37.86 1.90 -27.66
N VAL A 812 38.38 1.53 -26.49
CA VAL A 812 38.38 2.34 -25.28
C VAL A 812 39.76 3.01 -25.22
N GLU A 813 39.77 4.29 -25.55
CA GLU A 813 40.94 5.20 -25.57
C GLU A 813 40.47 6.61 -25.17
N ASP A 814 41.35 7.49 -24.73
CA ASP A 814 40.99 8.88 -24.45
C ASP A 814 40.61 9.60 -25.76
N LEU A 815 39.38 10.09 -25.84
CA LEU A 815 38.83 10.79 -27.00
C LEU A 815 38.91 12.32 -26.87
N SER A 816 39.52 12.81 -25.79
CA SER A 816 39.68 14.23 -25.55
C SER A 816 40.54 14.91 -26.63
N PRO A 817 40.31 16.21 -26.93
CA PRO A 817 41.15 16.97 -27.87
C PRO A 817 42.65 16.99 -27.51
N ASP A 818 42.97 16.83 -26.22
CA ASP A 818 44.32 16.83 -25.64
C ASP A 818 44.86 15.43 -25.34
N ALA A 819 44.22 14.37 -25.87
CA ALA A 819 44.63 12.99 -25.64
C ALA A 819 46.06 12.69 -26.15
N ASP A 820 46.81 11.89 -25.39
CA ASP A 820 48.11 11.37 -25.83
C ASP A 820 47.91 10.38 -27.01
N PRO A 821 48.48 10.64 -28.20
CA PRO A 821 48.37 9.74 -29.35
C PRO A 821 48.92 8.32 -29.08
N ASN A 822 49.83 8.18 -28.10
CA ASN A 822 50.41 6.91 -27.67
C ASN A 822 49.69 6.28 -26.47
N GLY A 823 48.52 6.82 -26.10
CA GLY A 823 47.69 6.31 -25.02
C GLY A 823 47.27 4.85 -25.21
N LYS A 824 46.94 4.18 -24.11
CA LYS A 824 46.55 2.77 -24.13
C LYS A 824 45.20 2.59 -24.84
N LYS A 825 45.20 1.78 -25.90
CA LYS A 825 44.00 1.41 -26.67
C LYS A 825 43.61 -0.04 -26.37
N VAL A 826 42.35 -0.27 -26.03
CA VAL A 826 41.82 -1.61 -25.72
C VAL A 826 40.46 -1.77 -26.36
N THR A 827 40.15 -2.89 -27.00
CA THR A 827 38.79 -3.11 -27.53
C THR A 827 37.76 -3.18 -26.40
N GLY A 828 36.49 -2.86 -26.65
CA GLY A 828 35.43 -2.96 -25.65
C GLY A 828 35.32 -4.37 -25.07
N LYS A 829 35.49 -5.38 -25.92
CA LYS A 829 35.58 -6.79 -25.50
C LYS A 829 36.74 -7.03 -24.55
N ASP A 830 37.95 -6.60 -24.91
CA ASP A 830 39.13 -6.77 -24.05
C ASP A 830 39.05 -5.94 -22.77
N TRP A 831 38.40 -4.77 -22.81
CA TRP A 831 38.15 -3.93 -21.64
C TRP A 831 37.32 -4.69 -20.61
N VAL A 832 36.16 -5.22 -21.04
CA VAL A 832 35.28 -6.00 -20.18
C VAL A 832 35.95 -7.31 -19.75
N LEU A 833 36.72 -7.98 -20.62
CA LEU A 833 37.48 -9.16 -20.21
C LEU A 833 38.57 -8.83 -19.19
N ASN A 834 39.24 -7.69 -19.28
CA ASN A 834 40.32 -7.32 -18.35
C ASN A 834 39.78 -6.87 -17.00
N LYS A 835 38.73 -6.04 -16.98
CA LYS A 835 38.02 -5.63 -15.76
C LYS A 835 37.22 -6.78 -15.16
N GLY A 836 36.56 -7.55 -16.01
CA GLY A 836 35.83 -8.77 -15.68
C GLY A 836 36.72 -9.90 -15.19
N LYS A 837 37.97 -10.02 -15.64
CA LYS A 837 38.95 -11.00 -15.12
C LYS A 837 39.26 -10.80 -13.64
N ALA A 838 39.36 -9.55 -13.18
CA ALA A 838 39.52 -9.25 -11.76
C ALA A 838 38.31 -9.80 -10.98
N VAL A 839 37.11 -9.51 -11.47
CA VAL A 839 35.84 -9.95 -10.94
C VAL A 839 35.69 -11.50 -10.99
N THR A 840 36.00 -12.17 -12.11
CA THR A 840 35.92 -13.64 -12.24
C THR A 840 37.00 -14.41 -11.48
N LYS A 841 38.16 -13.78 -11.22
CA LYS A 841 39.22 -14.32 -10.37
C LYS A 841 38.79 -14.30 -8.91
N ASP A 842 38.06 -13.27 -8.51
CA ASP A 842 37.41 -13.19 -7.20
C ASP A 842 36.28 -14.24 -7.10
N TYR A 843 35.55 -14.48 -8.20
CA TYR A 843 34.59 -15.59 -8.37
C TYR A 843 35.22 -16.99 -8.49
N GLY A 844 36.55 -17.18 -8.37
CA GLY A 844 37.17 -18.51 -8.31
C GLY A 844 37.15 -19.32 -9.61
N VAL A 845 36.98 -18.68 -10.77
CA VAL A 845 37.00 -19.36 -12.08
C VAL A 845 38.46 -19.70 -12.49
N LYS A 846 38.81 -21.00 -12.53
CA LYS A 846 40.07 -21.45 -13.17
C LYS A 846 39.95 -21.33 -14.69
N LYS A 847 41.03 -20.89 -15.35
CA LYS A 847 41.13 -20.83 -16.82
C LYS A 847 40.74 -22.18 -17.45
N PRO A 848 40.10 -22.18 -18.63
CA PRO A 848 39.86 -23.40 -19.40
C PRO A 848 41.14 -24.18 -19.66
#